data_AF-A0A9E6SWX8-F1
#
_entry.id   AF-A0A9E6SWX8-F1
#
_cell.length_a   1.000
_cell.length_b   1.000
_cell.length_c   1.000
_cell.angle_alpha   90.00
_cell.angle_beta   90.00
_cell.angle_gamma   90.00
#
_symmetry.space_group_name_H-M   'P 1'
#
loop_
_entity.id
_entity.type
_entity.pdbx_description
1 polymer ?
#
loop_
_entity_poly.entity_id
_entity_poly.type
_entity_poly.pdbx_seq_one_letter_code
_entity_poly.pdbx_strand_id
1 'polypeptide(L)'
;MISAPYNFVPLANWVHIPEWSTQVSHDWPFQDGVSGELSLTLTTHTPLLVGGQQTKAEQDKPGEVTPFQLPGGRYAIPGSSIKGMLRAVIEIAGFGRMHQVDEQRPALRDITQSDSIYATRIQGKIKTGFLSRTLDGKQEIHPCKMVRLNHRDLEQVFKIPKPIFERGSVTDKYRRWKELCATRKRDPQNILFDVDTTSKVATNLYQGKIPGTPVFTGQINESTQKTGKSKDFIFHNDTKPPISVQPKEWADFLRIHGDEEKRDEMSWPGYWKREYRAGKKVPVFYLQDEGLLRIGLAYMPKLAGDFSTWNMIDHSSTKHRAPPGQENGYDFADLLFGALGSEPTDALRGRVSCETLLCSSSNPSTTPQPPTILNGPKPSYFPNYLTQKDADPETWKLKKPNGQYVTYLETTNSSTPTLRGYKRYPTRPLDQTKVQPLDPEQKNNSKVQIQLHTLPSNIQFAGRIVFHNLKELELGALLWALTWGNNQQLRHGLGMGKSFGFGQISLALDYSKCKFFPNDPVKNLSSSSEQVESWMDLFTEHMKHATQKQEGKDWNCTTQLLNLLAMADPDSATRLPKKMELRHMSLSKKEFTESKKEQKGQLVLADYAIASGRCKPENWHPPQGTAVRKETPKVTPNEQQWSGARVTYNKNSEALTVKKDNQEATASQPEGKKLFNTLPQDLRKKIETNQFVKVKAIVSGKILIGVELDSPPENTKKE
;
A
#
# COMPACT_ATOMS: atom_id res chain seq x y z
N MET A 1 18.93 -18.20 1.48
CA MET A 1 17.91 -17.66 0.56
C MET A 1 16.58 -17.66 1.29
N ILE A 2 15.70 -16.73 0.94
CA ILE A 2 14.41 -16.55 1.59
C ILE A 2 13.36 -17.37 0.83
N SER A 3 12.60 -18.21 1.54
CA SER A 3 11.43 -18.88 0.98
C SER A 3 10.21 -17.96 1.05
N ALA A 4 9.54 -17.77 -0.08
CA ALA A 4 8.30 -17.02 -0.18
C ALA A 4 7.43 -17.62 -1.29
N PRO A 5 6.09 -17.69 -1.13
CA PRO A 5 5.23 -18.24 -2.18
C PRO A 5 4.99 -17.24 -3.32
N TYR A 6 5.59 -16.06 -3.25
CA TYR A 6 5.41 -14.96 -4.19
C TYR A 6 6.76 -14.35 -4.55
N ASN A 7 6.81 -13.67 -5.70
CA ASN A 7 7.89 -12.80 -6.08
C ASN A 7 7.32 -11.53 -6.74
N PHE A 8 8.16 -10.68 -7.33
CA PHE A 8 7.74 -9.41 -7.89
C PHE A 8 8.25 -9.22 -9.31
N VAL A 9 7.46 -8.55 -10.15
CA VAL A 9 7.93 -7.97 -11.40
C VAL A 9 8.25 -6.50 -11.15
N PRO A 10 9.49 -6.02 -11.35
CA PRO A 10 9.88 -4.64 -11.05
C PRO A 10 9.09 -3.62 -11.89
N LEU A 11 8.94 -2.40 -11.37
CA LEU A 11 8.38 -1.28 -12.13
C LEU A 11 9.36 -0.80 -13.19
N ALA A 12 8.89 -0.54 -14.41
CA ALA A 12 9.69 0.17 -15.42
C ALA A 12 10.05 1.59 -14.94
N ASN A 13 11.17 2.14 -15.45
CA ASN A 13 11.55 3.54 -15.15
C ASN A 13 10.70 4.57 -15.94
N TRP A 14 9.78 4.09 -16.76
CA TRP A 14 8.87 4.87 -17.59
C TRP A 14 7.53 4.14 -17.73
N VAL A 15 6.53 4.85 -18.24
CA VAL A 15 5.21 4.31 -18.59
C VAL A 15 5.01 4.51 -20.08
N HIS A 16 4.56 3.46 -20.77
CA HIS A 16 4.27 3.55 -22.19
C HIS A 16 2.85 4.08 -22.42
N ILE A 17 2.77 5.20 -23.13
CA ILE A 17 1.51 5.85 -23.53
C ILE A 17 1.44 5.84 -25.05
N PRO A 18 0.49 5.09 -25.66
CA PRO A 18 0.27 5.14 -27.10
C PRO A 18 -0.13 6.55 -27.57
N GLU A 19 0.37 6.95 -28.73
CA GLU A 19 0.21 8.32 -29.26
C GLU A 19 -1.26 8.68 -29.57
N TRP A 20 -2.09 7.68 -29.90
CA TRP A 20 -3.53 7.86 -30.14
C TRP A 20 -4.38 7.83 -28.88
N SER A 21 -3.78 7.63 -27.70
CA SER A 21 -4.54 7.27 -26.49
C SER A 21 -5.61 8.30 -26.10
N THR A 22 -5.37 9.59 -26.32
CA THR A 22 -6.33 10.67 -26.04
C THR A 22 -7.42 10.83 -27.10
N GLN A 23 -7.28 10.16 -28.25
CA GLN A 23 -8.24 10.21 -29.36
C GLN A 23 -9.33 9.14 -29.24
N VAL A 24 -9.23 8.23 -28.27
CA VAL A 24 -10.20 7.15 -28.10
C VAL A 24 -11.57 7.69 -27.74
N SER A 25 -12.58 7.26 -28.50
CA SER A 25 -13.99 7.54 -28.25
C SER A 25 -14.83 6.27 -28.41
N HIS A 26 -15.88 6.16 -27.60
CA HIS A 26 -16.94 5.15 -27.80
C HIS A 26 -17.95 5.57 -28.86
N ASP A 27 -18.13 6.87 -29.06
CA ASP A 27 -19.16 7.41 -29.95
C ASP A 27 -18.62 7.59 -31.38
N TRP A 28 -17.33 7.89 -31.52
CA TRP A 28 -16.64 8.06 -32.81
C TRP A 28 -15.53 7.02 -32.96
N PRO A 29 -15.84 5.87 -33.60
CA PRO A 29 -14.86 4.82 -33.80
C PRO A 29 -13.70 5.24 -34.71
N PHE A 30 -12.52 4.66 -34.47
CA PHE A 30 -11.40 4.79 -35.39
C PHE A 30 -11.75 4.13 -36.72
N GLN A 31 -11.46 4.77 -37.85
CA GLN A 31 -11.69 4.16 -39.16
C GLN A 31 -10.94 2.82 -39.31
N ASP A 32 -9.70 2.76 -38.84
CA ASP A 32 -8.85 1.57 -38.79
C ASP A 32 -9.04 0.71 -37.52
N GLY A 33 -10.08 0.97 -36.73
CA GLY A 33 -10.42 0.16 -35.57
C GLY A 33 -11.16 -1.13 -35.92
N VAL A 34 -11.21 -2.05 -34.97
CA VAL A 34 -11.85 -3.37 -35.08
C VAL A 34 -12.73 -3.62 -33.85
N SER A 35 -13.95 -4.09 -34.08
CA SER A 35 -14.84 -4.63 -33.04
C SER A 35 -14.98 -6.14 -33.22
N GLY A 36 -15.39 -6.87 -32.19
CA GLY A 36 -15.48 -8.32 -32.35
C GLY A 36 -15.78 -9.14 -31.12
N GLU A 37 -15.76 -10.45 -31.33
CA GLU A 37 -15.99 -11.49 -30.33
C GLU A 37 -14.86 -12.51 -30.41
N LEU A 38 -14.17 -12.74 -29.29
CA LEU A 38 -13.19 -13.81 -29.13
C LEU A 38 -13.86 -14.98 -28.41
N SER A 39 -14.04 -16.09 -29.10
CA SER A 39 -14.50 -17.34 -28.50
C SER A 39 -13.32 -18.07 -27.87
N LEU A 40 -13.42 -18.41 -26.58
CA LEU A 40 -12.30 -19.00 -25.85
C LEU A 40 -12.71 -20.19 -24.97
N THR A 41 -11.72 -21.06 -24.75
CA THR A 41 -11.75 -22.14 -23.77
C THR A 41 -10.64 -21.91 -22.74
N LEU A 42 -11.02 -21.90 -21.47
CA LEU A 42 -10.11 -21.92 -20.34
C LEU A 42 -9.92 -23.36 -19.87
N THR A 43 -8.68 -23.81 -19.69
CA THR A 43 -8.35 -25.13 -19.12
C THR A 43 -7.59 -24.96 -17.81
N THR A 44 -8.03 -25.65 -16.77
CA THR A 44 -7.34 -25.68 -15.47
C THR A 44 -6.22 -26.71 -15.47
N HIS A 45 -5.03 -26.34 -15.00
CA HIS A 45 -3.88 -27.24 -14.87
C HIS A 45 -3.64 -27.70 -13.42
N THR A 46 -4.23 -26.98 -12.47
CA THR A 46 -4.12 -27.23 -11.02
C THR A 46 -5.48 -26.96 -10.38
N PRO A 47 -5.70 -27.38 -9.11
CA PRO A 47 -6.98 -27.14 -8.45
C PRO A 47 -7.39 -25.67 -8.51
N LEU A 48 -8.64 -25.40 -8.87
CA LEU A 48 -9.17 -24.06 -9.08
C LEU A 48 -10.19 -23.68 -8.00
N LEU A 49 -10.06 -22.47 -7.46
CA LEU A 49 -11.06 -21.88 -6.59
C LEU A 49 -11.25 -20.40 -6.96
N VAL A 50 -12.23 -20.11 -7.80
CA VAL A 50 -12.72 -18.74 -8.00
C VAL A 50 -13.88 -18.54 -7.03
N GLY A 51 -13.70 -17.66 -6.04
CA GLY A 51 -14.52 -17.63 -4.84
C GLY A 51 -16.01 -17.35 -5.10
N GLY A 52 -16.86 -18.13 -4.43
CA GLY A 52 -18.31 -17.95 -4.32
C GLY A 52 -18.72 -17.65 -2.88
N GLN A 53 -19.36 -18.60 -2.22
CA GLN A 53 -19.80 -18.45 -0.83
C GLN A 53 -18.62 -18.61 0.15
N GLN A 54 -18.65 -17.84 1.23
CA GLN A 54 -17.66 -17.89 2.31
C GLN A 54 -18.36 -17.98 3.66
N THR A 55 -17.90 -18.90 4.50
CA THR A 55 -18.30 -18.98 5.90
C THR A 55 -17.14 -18.54 6.79
N LYS A 56 -17.45 -17.85 7.88
CA LYS A 56 -16.42 -17.39 8.83
C LYS A 56 -15.97 -18.56 9.70
N ALA A 57 -14.72 -18.52 10.12
CA ALA A 57 -14.20 -19.45 11.11
C ALA A 57 -14.89 -19.26 12.46
N GLU A 58 -15.09 -20.36 13.17
CA GLU A 58 -15.63 -20.44 14.52
C GLU A 58 -14.57 -20.96 15.49
N GLN A 59 -14.92 -21.14 16.76
CA GLN A 59 -13.97 -21.56 17.80
C GLN A 59 -13.33 -22.92 17.48
N ASP A 60 -14.13 -23.87 17.00
CA ASP A 60 -13.71 -25.25 16.75
C ASP A 60 -13.82 -25.67 15.27
N LYS A 61 -14.18 -24.73 14.38
CA LYS A 61 -14.38 -24.98 12.95
C LYS A 61 -13.65 -23.94 12.09
N PRO A 62 -12.84 -24.34 11.07
CA PRO A 62 -12.25 -23.40 10.13
C PRO A 62 -13.33 -22.71 9.29
N GLY A 63 -13.02 -21.52 8.77
CA GLY A 63 -13.88 -20.90 7.76
C GLY A 63 -13.82 -21.70 6.46
N GLU A 64 -14.86 -21.67 5.63
CA GLU A 64 -14.90 -22.41 4.36
C GLU A 64 -15.07 -21.46 3.19
N VAL A 65 -14.49 -21.84 2.04
CA VAL A 65 -14.70 -21.14 0.77
C VAL A 65 -15.01 -22.14 -0.31
N THR A 66 -16.13 -21.92 -1.01
CA THR A 66 -16.59 -22.75 -2.12
C THR A 66 -16.45 -22.06 -3.47
N PRO A 67 -16.35 -22.82 -4.58
CA PRO A 67 -16.29 -22.22 -5.91
C PRO A 67 -17.57 -21.47 -6.28
N PHE A 68 -17.43 -20.44 -7.10
CA PHE A 68 -18.55 -19.67 -7.61
C PHE A 68 -19.48 -20.53 -8.48
N GLN A 69 -20.78 -20.40 -8.21
CA GLN A 69 -21.86 -21.03 -8.96
C GLN A 69 -22.87 -19.98 -9.39
N LEU A 70 -23.47 -20.20 -10.55
CA LEU A 70 -24.68 -19.47 -10.96
C LEU A 70 -25.89 -19.94 -10.14
N PRO A 71 -27.00 -19.20 -10.14
CA PRO A 71 -28.22 -19.60 -9.42
C PRO A 71 -28.73 -21.02 -9.74
N GLY A 72 -28.45 -21.53 -10.95
CA GLY A 72 -28.76 -22.90 -11.35
C GLY A 72 -27.74 -23.97 -10.91
N GLY A 73 -26.80 -23.66 -10.01
CA GLY A 73 -25.78 -24.60 -9.50
C GLY A 73 -24.59 -24.85 -10.42
N ARG A 74 -24.64 -24.40 -11.69
CA ARG A 74 -23.52 -24.55 -12.63
C ARG A 74 -22.33 -23.71 -12.17
N TYR A 75 -21.17 -24.36 -12.04
CA TYR A 75 -19.91 -23.67 -11.76
C TYR A 75 -19.52 -22.73 -12.90
N ALA A 76 -19.00 -21.56 -12.54
CA ALA A 76 -18.64 -20.53 -13.50
C ALA A 76 -17.47 -19.68 -12.99
N ILE A 77 -16.84 -18.97 -13.92
CA ILE A 77 -15.82 -17.97 -13.62
C ILE A 77 -16.38 -16.60 -14.03
N PRO A 78 -16.59 -15.68 -13.07
CA PRO A 78 -17.06 -14.34 -13.39
C PRO A 78 -16.11 -13.63 -14.35
N GLY A 79 -16.66 -12.92 -15.33
CA GLY A 79 -15.88 -12.19 -16.33
C GLY A 79 -14.92 -11.16 -15.73
N SER A 80 -15.27 -10.57 -14.57
CA SER A 80 -14.38 -9.68 -13.82
C SER A 80 -13.08 -10.34 -13.36
N SER A 81 -13.08 -11.65 -13.10
CA SER A 81 -11.88 -12.41 -12.73
C SER A 81 -10.93 -12.55 -13.92
N ILE A 82 -11.46 -12.80 -15.12
CA ILE A 82 -10.68 -12.85 -16.36
C ILE A 82 -10.16 -11.46 -16.71
N LYS A 83 -11.01 -10.43 -16.65
CA LYS A 83 -10.62 -9.04 -16.88
C LYS A 83 -9.46 -8.60 -15.98
N GLY A 84 -9.56 -8.86 -14.67
CA GLY A 84 -8.50 -8.50 -13.72
C GLY A 84 -7.19 -9.26 -13.96
N MET A 85 -7.28 -10.54 -14.34
CA MET A 85 -6.12 -11.36 -14.70
C MET A 85 -5.39 -10.81 -15.95
N LEU A 86 -6.13 -10.49 -17.01
CA LEU A 86 -5.56 -9.94 -18.25
C LEU A 86 -5.00 -8.54 -18.06
N ARG A 87 -5.72 -7.66 -17.33
CA ARG A 87 -5.25 -6.33 -16.95
C ARG A 87 -3.88 -6.41 -16.28
N ALA A 88 -3.72 -7.27 -15.28
CA ALA A 88 -2.45 -7.42 -14.57
C ALA A 88 -1.28 -7.94 -15.44
N VAL A 89 -1.56 -8.61 -16.57
CA VAL A 89 -0.53 -9.00 -17.54
C VAL A 89 -0.19 -7.83 -18.47
N ILE A 90 -1.21 -7.11 -18.97
CA ILE A 90 -1.05 -5.98 -19.87
C ILE A 90 -0.34 -4.80 -19.19
N GLU A 91 -0.66 -4.50 -17.93
CA GLU A 91 0.03 -3.47 -17.12
C GLU A 91 1.55 -3.74 -17.05
N ILE A 92 1.96 -5.01 -17.04
CA ILE A 92 3.36 -5.39 -16.95
C ILE A 92 4.01 -5.47 -18.33
N ALA A 93 3.37 -6.16 -19.29
CA ALA A 93 3.92 -6.40 -20.61
C ALA A 93 3.97 -5.11 -21.45
N GLY A 94 2.96 -4.25 -21.31
CA GLY A 94 2.88 -2.96 -21.99
C GLY A 94 3.45 -1.78 -21.19
N PHE A 95 4.13 -2.01 -20.07
CA PHE A 95 4.68 -0.97 -19.18
C PHE A 95 3.66 0.10 -18.78
N GLY A 96 2.50 -0.34 -18.30
CA GLY A 96 1.44 0.50 -17.75
C GLY A 96 1.75 1.03 -16.35
N ARG A 97 0.88 1.92 -15.89
CA ARG A 97 0.97 2.64 -14.61
C ARG A 97 0.74 1.74 -13.40
N MET A 98 1.43 2.05 -12.30
CA MET A 98 1.07 1.56 -10.95
C MET A 98 0.34 2.67 -10.16
N HIS A 99 -0.87 3.03 -10.59
CA HIS A 99 -1.64 4.12 -9.98
C HIS A 99 -2.77 3.65 -9.04
N GLN A 100 -3.24 2.40 -9.17
CA GLN A 100 -4.27 1.81 -8.31
C GLN A 100 -3.69 1.27 -7.00
N VAL A 101 -2.99 2.13 -6.26
CA VAL A 101 -2.33 1.80 -4.99
C VAL A 101 -2.69 2.86 -3.97
N ASP A 102 -3.16 2.47 -2.79
CA ASP A 102 -3.44 3.40 -1.69
C ASP A 102 -2.16 4.07 -1.19
N GLU A 103 -2.24 5.37 -0.87
CA GLU A 103 -1.15 6.07 -0.17
C GLU A 103 -1.09 5.58 1.28
N GLN A 104 -0.03 4.84 1.62
CA GLN A 104 0.16 4.30 2.97
C GLN A 104 1.63 4.41 3.38
N ARG A 105 1.91 4.65 4.67
CA ARG A 105 3.28 4.64 5.23
C ARG A 105 3.56 3.36 6.03
N PRO A 106 4.20 2.32 5.46
CA PRO A 106 4.43 1.08 6.18
C PRO A 106 5.10 1.30 7.55
N ALA A 107 4.61 0.57 8.56
CA ALA A 107 5.08 0.75 9.93
C ALA A 107 6.40 0.00 10.16
N LEU A 108 7.39 0.66 10.75
CA LEU A 108 8.66 0.04 11.14
C LEU A 108 8.84 0.03 12.65
N ARG A 109 9.27 -1.12 13.19
CA ARG A 109 9.77 -1.26 14.55
C ARG A 109 10.82 -2.36 14.60
N ASP A 110 12.07 -1.95 14.65
CA ASP A 110 13.20 -2.87 14.82
C ASP A 110 13.91 -2.58 16.14
N ILE A 111 13.67 -3.43 17.13
CA ILE A 111 14.30 -3.35 18.46
C ILE A 111 15.26 -4.52 18.69
N THR A 112 15.69 -5.19 17.62
CA THR A 112 16.58 -6.35 17.72
C THR A 112 18.00 -5.94 18.13
N GLN A 113 18.45 -4.77 17.66
CA GLN A 113 19.75 -4.18 17.95
C GLN A 113 19.59 -2.71 18.35
N SER A 114 20.39 -2.28 19.33
CA SER A 114 20.34 -0.92 19.90
C SER A 114 20.80 0.16 18.92
N ASP A 115 21.60 -0.21 17.93
CA ASP A 115 22.17 0.64 16.87
C ASP A 115 21.41 0.53 15.55
N SER A 116 20.28 -0.19 15.51
CA SER A 116 19.40 -0.20 14.34
C SER A 116 18.94 1.22 13.98
N ILE A 117 18.58 1.42 12.71
CA ILE A 117 18.06 2.71 12.20
C ILE A 117 16.89 3.20 13.07
N TYR A 118 15.96 2.28 13.36
CA TYR A 118 14.80 2.57 14.19
C TYR A 118 15.23 2.98 15.60
N ALA A 119 16.09 2.18 16.27
CA ALA A 119 16.48 2.44 17.66
C ALA A 119 17.19 3.79 17.80
N THR A 120 18.14 4.08 16.91
CA THR A 120 18.86 5.36 16.85
C THR A 120 17.92 6.54 16.58
N ARG A 121 16.86 6.34 15.79
CA ARG A 121 15.88 7.40 15.51
C ARG A 121 15.03 7.75 16.73
N ILE A 122 14.64 6.76 17.53
CA ILE A 122 13.75 6.99 18.69
C ILE A 122 14.48 7.34 19.99
N GLN A 123 15.73 6.91 20.13
CA GLN A 123 16.46 7.02 21.40
C GLN A 123 16.57 8.47 21.86
N GLY A 124 16.00 8.77 23.02
CA GLY A 124 16.00 10.12 23.61
C GLY A 124 15.07 11.14 22.95
N LYS A 125 14.34 10.77 21.88
CA LYS A 125 13.51 11.70 21.10
C LYS A 125 12.01 11.52 21.27
N ILE A 126 11.57 10.40 21.87
CA ILE A 126 10.16 10.14 22.14
C ILE A 126 9.62 11.16 23.15
N LYS A 127 8.51 11.80 22.77
CA LYS A 127 7.72 12.71 23.61
C LYS A 127 6.44 11.99 24.06
N THR A 128 5.76 12.57 25.04
CA THR A 128 4.54 12.01 25.64
C THR A 128 3.43 13.04 25.66
N GLY A 129 2.19 12.58 25.56
CA GLY A 129 1.04 13.46 25.63
C GLY A 129 -0.28 12.71 25.73
N PHE A 130 -1.36 13.46 25.78
CA PHE A 130 -2.72 12.96 25.76
C PHE A 130 -3.39 13.33 24.45
N LEU A 131 -3.68 12.32 23.63
CA LEU A 131 -4.51 12.44 22.44
C LEU A 131 -5.98 12.62 22.88
N SER A 132 -6.63 13.63 22.33
CA SER A 132 -8.03 13.97 22.61
C SER A 132 -8.75 14.33 21.31
N ARG A 133 -10.05 14.57 21.42
CA ARG A 133 -10.88 15.11 20.33
C ARG A 133 -11.41 16.46 20.76
N THR A 134 -11.24 17.46 19.92
CA THR A 134 -11.84 18.78 20.09
C THR A 134 -13.35 18.72 19.81
N LEU A 135 -14.06 19.79 20.19
CA LEU A 135 -15.52 19.86 19.97
C LEU A 135 -15.91 19.82 18.49
N ASP A 136 -15.06 20.36 17.60
CA ASP A 136 -15.22 20.31 16.14
C ASP A 136 -14.77 18.97 15.52
N GLY A 137 -14.44 17.97 16.34
CA GLY A 137 -14.15 16.61 15.89
C GLY A 137 -12.70 16.35 15.48
N LYS A 138 -11.83 17.38 15.50
CA LYS A 138 -10.41 17.26 15.18
C LYS A 138 -9.63 16.57 16.31
N GLN A 139 -8.47 16.04 15.97
CA GLN A 139 -7.58 15.34 16.88
C GLN A 139 -6.48 16.31 17.34
N GLU A 140 -6.18 16.32 18.63
CA GLU A 140 -5.04 17.06 19.17
C GLU A 140 -4.31 16.24 20.24
N ILE A 141 -3.01 16.51 20.41
CA ILE A 141 -2.19 15.95 21.48
C ILE A 141 -1.85 17.07 22.44
N HIS A 142 -2.25 16.94 23.70
CA HIS A 142 -1.77 17.80 24.77
C HIS A 142 -0.43 17.25 25.29
N PRO A 143 0.70 17.93 25.08
CA PRO A 143 1.99 17.43 25.54
C PRO A 143 2.03 17.28 27.06
N CYS A 144 2.78 16.29 27.53
CA CYS A 144 3.03 16.08 28.96
C CYS A 144 4.46 15.60 29.18
N LYS A 145 4.93 15.72 30.43
CA LYS A 145 6.15 15.07 30.90
C LYS A 145 5.85 13.66 31.36
N MET A 146 6.89 12.87 31.55
CA MET A 146 6.80 11.45 31.85
C MET A 146 7.92 11.03 32.80
N VAL A 147 7.57 10.22 33.79
CA VAL A 147 8.52 9.51 34.66
C VAL A 147 8.18 8.02 34.72
N ARG A 148 9.15 7.19 35.11
CA ARG A 148 8.94 5.75 35.28
C ARG A 148 8.20 5.46 36.58
N LEU A 149 7.21 4.59 36.52
CA LEU A 149 6.45 4.08 37.67
C LEU A 149 6.86 2.64 37.94
N ASN A 150 7.49 2.38 39.08
CA ASN A 150 7.84 1.04 39.51
C ASN A 150 6.63 0.34 40.13
N HIS A 151 6.34 -0.89 39.68
CA HIS A 151 5.25 -1.68 40.24
C HIS A 151 5.49 -2.05 41.70
N ARG A 152 6.76 -2.25 42.12
CA ARG A 152 7.11 -2.61 43.50
C ARG A 152 6.79 -1.49 44.49
N ASP A 153 6.95 -0.24 44.07
CA ASP A 153 6.64 0.92 44.92
C ASP A 153 5.12 1.03 45.12
N LEU A 154 4.32 0.74 44.08
CA LEU A 154 2.86 0.65 44.22
C LEU A 154 2.44 -0.47 45.16
N GLU A 155 3.04 -1.66 45.01
CA GLU A 155 2.78 -2.81 45.88
C GLU A 155 3.07 -2.52 47.34
N GLN A 156 4.18 -1.84 47.63
CA GLN A 156 4.53 -1.40 48.98
C GLN A 156 3.48 -0.42 49.54
N VAL A 157 3.10 0.61 48.78
CA VAL A 157 2.11 1.60 49.22
C VAL A 157 0.74 0.95 49.47
N PHE A 158 0.34 0.00 48.64
CA PHE A 158 -0.91 -0.73 48.82
C PHE A 158 -0.81 -1.93 49.76
N LYS A 159 0.37 -2.21 50.32
CA LYS A 159 0.66 -3.37 51.19
C LYS A 159 0.21 -4.69 50.54
N ILE A 160 0.56 -4.89 49.27
CA ILE A 160 0.23 -6.10 48.50
C ILE A 160 1.50 -6.94 48.37
N PRO A 161 1.50 -8.21 48.85
CA PRO A 161 2.70 -9.04 48.85
C PRO A 161 3.01 -9.72 47.50
N LYS A 162 2.13 -9.56 46.52
CA LYS A 162 2.22 -10.19 45.19
C LYS A 162 2.19 -9.13 44.09
N PRO A 163 2.70 -9.46 42.88
CA PRO A 163 2.57 -8.59 41.72
C PRO A 163 1.15 -8.07 41.50
N ILE A 164 0.98 -6.75 41.38
CA ILE A 164 -0.34 -6.18 41.08
C ILE A 164 -0.77 -6.40 39.62
N PHE A 165 0.18 -6.65 38.73
CA PHE A 165 -0.06 -6.95 37.33
C PHE A 165 0.63 -8.27 36.93
N GLU A 166 -0.20 -9.20 36.49
CA GLU A 166 0.20 -10.46 35.86
C GLU A 166 0.21 -10.30 34.33
N ARG A 167 0.65 -11.35 33.61
CA ARG A 167 0.57 -11.37 32.15
C ARG A 167 -0.87 -11.15 31.69
N GLY A 168 -1.06 -10.16 30.81
CA GLY A 168 -2.39 -9.77 30.37
C GLY A 168 -2.41 -8.58 29.43
N SER A 169 -3.61 -8.27 28.95
CA SER A 169 -3.85 -7.17 28.02
C SER A 169 -3.79 -5.79 28.71
N VAL A 170 -3.81 -4.72 27.91
CA VAL A 170 -3.96 -3.35 28.44
C VAL A 170 -5.32 -3.20 29.14
N THR A 171 -6.36 -3.84 28.60
CA THR A 171 -7.70 -3.87 29.20
C THR A 171 -7.64 -4.48 30.60
N ASP A 172 -6.96 -5.62 30.78
CA ASP A 172 -6.87 -6.30 32.07
C ASP A 172 -6.14 -5.46 33.11
N LYS A 173 -5.02 -4.84 32.72
CA LYS A 173 -4.28 -3.94 33.61
C LYS A 173 -5.11 -2.77 34.09
N TYR A 174 -5.79 -2.07 33.19
CA TYR A 174 -6.62 -0.93 33.57
C TYR A 174 -7.84 -1.34 34.40
N ARG A 175 -8.42 -2.52 34.13
CA ARG A 175 -9.49 -3.10 34.97
C ARG A 175 -8.98 -3.33 36.40
N ARG A 176 -7.87 -4.06 36.53
CA ARG A 176 -7.23 -4.36 37.81
C ARG A 176 -6.84 -3.11 38.59
N TRP A 177 -6.30 -2.11 37.89
CA TRP A 177 -5.96 -0.82 38.49
C TRP A 177 -7.19 -0.10 39.06
N LYS A 178 -8.27 -0.01 38.27
CA LYS A 178 -9.53 0.61 38.71
C LYS A 178 -10.13 -0.10 39.93
N GLU A 179 -10.14 -1.43 39.95
CA GLU A 179 -10.61 -2.24 41.09
C GLU A 179 -9.77 -1.97 42.36
N LEU A 180 -8.45 -1.92 42.21
CA LEU A 180 -7.54 -1.67 43.33
C LEU A 180 -7.72 -0.26 43.90
N CYS A 181 -7.80 0.75 43.03
CA CYS A 181 -8.06 2.13 43.41
C CYS A 181 -9.40 2.28 44.13
N ALA A 182 -10.47 1.65 43.63
CA ALA A 182 -11.78 1.66 44.27
C ALA A 182 -11.73 1.06 45.68
N THR A 183 -11.12 -0.11 45.83
CA THR A 183 -10.96 -0.81 47.13
C THR A 183 -10.17 0.03 48.13
N ARG A 184 -9.20 0.81 47.65
CA ARG A 184 -8.30 1.63 48.47
C ARG A 184 -8.72 3.10 48.56
N LYS A 185 -9.90 3.46 48.05
CA LYS A 185 -10.44 4.83 47.99
C LYS A 185 -9.45 5.84 47.40
N ARG A 186 -8.80 5.47 46.28
CA ARG A 186 -7.88 6.31 45.51
C ARG A 186 -8.48 6.64 44.15
N ASP A 187 -8.11 7.79 43.59
CA ASP A 187 -8.44 8.15 42.22
C ASP A 187 -7.53 7.36 41.24
N PRO A 188 -8.07 6.56 40.32
CA PRO A 188 -7.26 5.84 39.34
C PRO A 188 -6.59 6.75 38.28
N GLN A 189 -7.03 8.00 38.14
CA GLN A 189 -6.51 8.96 37.15
C GLN A 189 -5.49 9.93 37.72
N ASN A 190 -5.34 9.99 39.05
CA ASN A 190 -4.46 10.94 39.72
C ASN A 190 -3.65 10.27 40.84
N ILE A 191 -2.34 10.37 40.74
CA ILE A 191 -1.38 9.97 41.77
C ILE A 191 -0.47 11.16 42.08
N LEU A 192 -0.27 11.44 43.37
CA LEU A 192 0.75 12.38 43.83
C LEU A 192 2.10 11.67 43.96
N PHE A 193 3.18 12.29 43.52
CA PHE A 193 4.52 11.70 43.57
C PHE A 193 5.59 12.80 43.60
N ASP A 194 6.82 12.40 43.90
CA ASP A 194 8.02 13.21 43.69
C ASP A 194 8.90 12.55 42.62
N VAL A 195 9.85 13.29 42.05
CA VAL A 195 10.74 12.78 41.01
C VAL A 195 12.15 12.65 41.56
N ASP A 196 12.68 11.43 41.54
CA ASP A 196 14.12 11.24 41.66
C ASP A 196 14.77 11.66 40.34
N THR A 197 15.49 12.79 40.38
CA THR A 197 16.14 13.40 39.22
C THR A 197 17.31 12.56 38.69
N THR A 198 17.93 11.73 39.54
CA THR A 198 19.04 10.86 39.17
C THR A 198 18.55 9.61 38.44
N SER A 199 17.54 8.92 38.98
CA SER A 199 17.04 7.67 38.40
C SER A 199 15.88 7.85 37.40
N LYS A 200 15.26 9.05 37.34
CA LYS A 200 14.07 9.37 36.55
C LYS A 200 12.88 8.46 36.86
N VAL A 201 12.77 8.04 38.12
CA VAL A 201 11.68 7.21 38.66
C VAL A 201 10.82 8.05 39.61
N ALA A 202 9.52 7.77 39.65
CA ALA A 202 8.60 8.36 40.61
C ALA A 202 8.83 7.75 42.01
N THR A 203 8.89 8.61 43.02
CA THR A 203 9.03 8.25 44.44
C THR A 203 7.89 8.88 45.26
N ASN A 204 7.80 8.54 46.55
CA ASN A 204 6.79 9.10 47.47
C ASN A 204 5.35 9.00 46.93
N LEU A 205 4.99 7.85 46.36
CA LEU A 205 3.68 7.65 45.74
C LEU A 205 2.56 7.88 46.77
N TYR A 206 1.59 8.72 46.40
CA TYR A 206 0.50 9.25 47.22
C TYR A 206 0.89 10.19 48.38
N GLN A 207 2.16 10.55 48.51
CA GLN A 207 2.68 11.46 49.54
C GLN A 207 3.47 12.65 48.98
N GLY A 208 3.87 12.58 47.71
CA GLY A 208 4.61 13.65 47.04
C GLY A 208 3.75 14.85 46.62
N LYS A 209 4.35 15.77 45.86
CA LYS A 209 3.73 17.07 45.53
C LYS A 209 3.21 17.18 44.11
N ILE A 210 3.68 16.33 43.19
CA ILE A 210 3.39 16.44 41.77
C ILE A 210 2.18 15.57 41.42
N PRO A 211 1.08 16.12 40.88
CA PRO A 211 -0.01 15.31 40.36
C PRO A 211 0.33 14.73 38.99
N GLY A 212 -0.09 13.50 38.74
CA GLY A 212 0.06 12.86 37.45
C GLY A 212 -0.87 11.67 37.26
N THR A 213 -0.97 11.21 36.02
CA THR A 213 -1.85 10.12 35.62
C THR A 213 -1.02 8.85 35.37
N PRO A 214 -1.33 7.73 36.05
CA PRO A 214 -0.73 6.44 35.75
C PRO A 214 -1.04 5.97 34.32
N VAL A 215 -0.01 5.61 33.56
CA VAL A 215 -0.12 5.13 32.18
C VAL A 215 0.47 3.73 32.07
N PHE A 216 -0.40 2.77 31.79
CA PHE A 216 -0.06 1.35 31.71
C PHE A 216 -0.04 0.87 30.26
N THR A 217 1.00 0.12 29.91
CA THR A 217 1.10 -0.59 28.62
C THR A 217 1.11 -2.11 28.85
N GLY A 218 0.84 -2.90 27.80
CA GLY A 218 0.63 -4.36 27.90
C GLY A 218 1.75 -5.12 28.65
N GLN A 219 1.40 -6.27 29.23
CA GLN A 219 2.29 -7.11 30.03
C GLN A 219 2.53 -8.44 29.31
N ILE A 220 3.64 -8.53 28.57
CA ILE A 220 3.96 -9.72 27.76
C ILE A 220 4.54 -10.85 28.64
N ASN A 221 5.40 -10.49 29.59
CA ASN A 221 6.05 -11.41 30.53
C ASN A 221 5.67 -11.07 31.96
N GLU A 222 5.70 -12.06 32.86
CA GLU A 222 5.47 -11.85 34.28
C GLU A 222 6.48 -10.87 34.87
N SER A 223 6.03 -9.94 35.71
CA SER A 223 6.88 -8.90 36.31
C SER A 223 7.92 -9.44 37.30
N THR A 224 7.79 -10.70 37.71
CA THR A 224 8.69 -11.43 38.61
C THR A 224 9.87 -12.08 37.88
N GLN A 225 9.79 -12.22 36.56
CA GLN A 225 10.89 -12.76 35.76
C GLN A 225 11.99 -11.72 35.58
N LYS A 226 13.24 -12.17 35.38
CA LYS A 226 14.42 -11.29 35.16
C LYS A 226 14.25 -10.34 33.96
N THR A 227 13.51 -10.77 32.94
CA THR A 227 13.16 -9.99 31.74
C THR A 227 11.70 -9.48 31.79
N GLY A 228 11.07 -9.62 32.94
CA GLY A 228 9.72 -9.17 33.25
C GLY A 228 9.63 -7.66 33.26
N LYS A 229 8.52 -7.13 32.75
CA LYS A 229 8.29 -5.69 32.81
C LYS A 229 7.84 -5.32 34.23
N SER A 230 8.67 -4.56 34.93
CA SER A 230 8.41 -4.07 36.30
C SER A 230 8.12 -2.57 36.39
N LYS A 231 8.15 -1.87 35.25
CA LYS A 231 7.93 -0.42 35.18
C LYS A 231 6.92 -0.04 34.11
N ASP A 232 6.01 0.85 34.48
CA ASP A 232 5.13 1.59 33.60
C ASP A 232 5.44 3.10 33.76
N PHE A 233 4.45 3.98 33.62
CA PHE A 233 4.70 5.42 33.51
C PHE A 233 3.72 6.24 34.34
N ILE A 234 4.14 7.44 34.74
CA ILE A 234 3.23 8.52 35.15
C ILE A 234 3.41 9.66 34.16
N PHE A 235 2.31 10.11 33.56
CA PHE A 235 2.26 11.31 32.73
C PHE A 235 1.85 12.49 33.61
N HIS A 236 2.61 13.57 33.59
CA HIS A 236 2.34 14.74 34.42
C HIS A 236 2.50 16.03 33.61
N ASN A 237 1.88 17.10 34.10
CA ASN A 237 1.67 18.32 33.31
C ASN A 237 2.94 18.87 32.66
N ASP A 238 2.75 19.36 31.43
CA ASP A 238 3.69 20.21 30.69
C ASP A 238 2.92 21.47 30.28
N THR A 239 3.62 22.60 30.10
CA THR A 239 3.00 23.90 29.80
C THR A 239 2.94 24.19 28.29
N LYS A 240 3.24 23.19 27.47
CA LYS A 240 3.28 23.34 26.01
C LYS A 240 1.87 23.37 25.43
N PRO A 241 1.65 24.15 24.35
CA PRO A 241 0.36 24.19 23.67
C PRO A 241 0.00 22.83 23.06
N PRO A 242 -1.30 22.55 22.85
CA PRO A 242 -1.74 21.38 22.11
C PRO A 242 -1.16 21.33 20.70
N ILE A 243 -0.91 20.12 20.20
CA ILE A 243 -0.42 19.86 18.85
C ILE A 243 -1.59 19.31 18.04
N SER A 244 -1.97 20.00 16.98
CA SER A 244 -2.98 19.51 16.03
C SER A 244 -2.46 18.29 15.29
N VAL A 245 -3.28 17.24 15.19
CA VAL A 245 -2.98 16.03 14.41
C VAL A 245 -3.64 16.16 13.04
N GLN A 246 -2.82 16.16 11.99
CA GLN A 246 -3.27 16.29 10.62
C GLN A 246 -3.99 15.02 10.13
N PRO A 247 -4.90 15.11 9.15
CA PRO A 247 -5.64 13.95 8.63
C PRO A 247 -4.75 12.78 8.20
N LYS A 248 -3.60 13.05 7.56
CA LYS A 248 -2.65 12.01 7.14
C LYS A 248 -2.01 11.30 8.34
N GLU A 249 -1.64 12.04 9.39
CA GLU A 249 -1.02 11.51 10.61
C GLU A 249 -2.02 10.66 11.41
N TRP A 250 -3.29 11.09 11.42
CA TRP A 250 -4.39 10.33 12.00
C TRP A 250 -4.64 9.03 11.22
N ALA A 251 -4.70 9.09 9.88
CA ALA A 251 -4.85 7.91 9.03
C ALA A 251 -3.71 6.90 9.25
N ASP A 252 -2.47 7.38 9.39
CA ASP A 252 -1.32 6.53 9.73
C ASP A 252 -1.45 5.88 11.10
N PHE A 253 -1.85 6.63 12.13
CA PHE A 253 -2.11 6.08 13.45
C PHE A 253 -3.15 4.95 13.39
N LEU A 254 -4.30 5.19 12.76
CA LEU A 254 -5.39 4.21 12.66
C LEU A 254 -4.94 2.92 11.97
N ARG A 255 -4.24 3.04 10.84
CA ARG A 255 -3.75 1.88 10.07
C ARG A 255 -2.69 1.10 10.85
N ILE A 256 -1.72 1.78 11.47
CA ILE A 256 -0.61 1.14 12.19
C ILE A 256 -1.10 0.34 13.41
N HIS A 257 -2.16 0.82 14.05
CA HIS A 257 -2.79 0.17 15.20
C HIS A 257 -4.04 -0.64 14.84
N GLY A 258 -4.27 -0.91 13.56
CA GLY A 258 -5.27 -1.87 13.09
C GLY A 258 -6.71 -1.50 13.43
N ASP A 259 -7.12 -0.25 13.16
CA ASP A 259 -8.42 0.31 13.60
C ASP A 259 -9.65 -0.56 13.29
N GLU A 260 -9.64 -1.25 12.14
CA GLU A 260 -10.74 -2.08 11.64
C GLU A 260 -10.70 -3.52 12.17
N GLU A 261 -9.63 -3.90 12.86
CA GLU A 261 -9.48 -5.26 13.37
C GLU A 261 -10.41 -5.51 14.57
N LYS A 262 -11.04 -6.69 14.64
CA LYS A 262 -11.87 -7.07 15.79
C LYS A 262 -11.03 -7.67 16.92
N ARG A 263 -10.19 -6.84 17.55
CA ARG A 263 -9.29 -7.26 18.64
C ARG A 263 -9.48 -6.39 19.89
N ASP A 264 -10.54 -6.67 20.65
CA ASP A 264 -10.92 -5.92 21.86
C ASP A 264 -9.87 -5.95 22.99
N GLU A 265 -8.97 -6.93 22.95
CA GLU A 265 -7.87 -7.09 23.89
C GLU A 265 -6.69 -6.13 23.60
N MET A 266 -6.57 -5.59 22.38
CA MET A 266 -5.47 -4.68 22.05
C MET A 266 -5.67 -3.29 22.65
N SER A 267 -4.57 -2.53 22.79
CA SER A 267 -4.62 -1.11 23.19
C SER A 267 -5.57 -0.32 22.30
N TRP A 268 -5.46 -0.53 20.98
CA TRP A 268 -6.33 -0.04 19.93
C TRP A 268 -6.44 -1.17 18.91
N PRO A 269 -7.62 -1.45 18.32
CA PRO A 269 -8.91 -0.75 18.48
C PRO A 269 -9.72 -1.15 19.74
N GLY A 270 -9.13 -1.83 20.72
CA GLY A 270 -9.79 -2.25 21.95
C GLY A 270 -9.96 -1.12 22.98
N TYR A 271 -9.20 -1.19 24.08
CA TYR A 271 -9.40 -0.34 25.27
C TYR A 271 -9.44 1.16 24.96
N TRP A 272 -8.39 1.70 24.34
CA TRP A 272 -8.26 3.14 24.15
C TRP A 272 -9.22 3.72 23.11
N LYS A 273 -9.64 2.92 22.12
CA LYS A 273 -10.67 3.38 21.15
C LYS A 273 -12.02 3.58 21.84
N ARG A 274 -12.38 2.69 22.77
CA ARG A 274 -13.60 2.85 23.60
C ARG A 274 -13.52 4.11 24.47
N GLU A 275 -12.40 4.30 25.18
CA GLU A 275 -12.22 5.48 26.03
C GLU A 275 -12.20 6.78 25.19
N TYR A 276 -11.54 6.78 24.03
CA TYR A 276 -11.50 7.90 23.09
C TYR A 276 -12.89 8.28 22.58
N ARG A 277 -13.70 7.28 22.18
CA ARG A 277 -15.09 7.48 21.74
C ARG A 277 -15.99 8.02 22.86
N ALA A 278 -15.69 7.68 24.11
CA ALA A 278 -16.35 8.23 25.29
C ALA A 278 -15.86 9.65 25.66
N GLY A 279 -15.08 10.32 24.81
CA GLY A 279 -14.58 11.68 25.03
C GLY A 279 -13.39 11.77 25.99
N LYS A 280 -12.80 10.64 26.38
CA LYS A 280 -11.66 10.62 27.30
C LYS A 280 -10.33 10.76 26.55
N LYS A 281 -9.34 11.23 27.29
CA LYS A 281 -7.96 11.40 26.82
C LYS A 281 -7.24 10.05 26.73
N VAL A 282 -6.50 9.83 25.66
CA VAL A 282 -5.68 8.63 25.41
C VAL A 282 -4.21 8.97 25.60
N PRO A 283 -3.47 8.30 26.50
CA PRO A 283 -2.03 8.52 26.62
C PRO A 283 -1.32 7.97 25.38
N VAL A 284 -0.50 8.82 24.78
CA VAL A 284 0.27 8.51 23.58
C VAL A 284 1.75 8.84 23.76
N PHE A 285 2.57 8.08 23.04
CA PHE A 285 3.98 8.34 22.81
C PHE A 285 4.10 8.83 21.38
N TYR A 286 4.80 9.93 21.15
CA TYR A 286 4.92 10.48 19.82
C TYR A 286 6.33 10.95 19.49
N LEU A 287 6.63 10.95 18.20
CA LEU A 287 7.87 11.46 17.63
C LEU A 287 7.50 12.49 16.57
N GLN A 288 8.06 13.68 16.68
CA GLN A 288 7.88 14.74 15.70
C GLN A 288 9.24 15.01 15.05
N ASP A 289 9.39 14.57 13.80
CA ASP A 289 10.63 14.67 13.03
C ASP A 289 10.36 14.60 11.52
N GLU A 290 11.26 15.09 10.67
CA GLU A 290 11.08 15.22 9.21
C GLU A 290 9.72 15.82 8.79
N GLY A 291 9.15 16.73 9.59
CA GLY A 291 7.83 17.30 9.32
C GLY A 291 6.64 16.35 9.52
N LEU A 292 6.84 15.18 10.15
CA LEU A 292 5.81 14.18 10.42
C LEU A 292 5.57 14.01 11.92
N LEU A 293 4.30 13.95 12.33
CA LEU A 293 3.88 13.52 13.67
C LEU A 293 3.56 12.01 13.68
N ARG A 294 4.40 11.21 14.34
CA ARG A 294 4.21 9.75 14.45
C ARG A 294 3.72 9.40 15.84
N ILE A 295 2.58 8.72 15.91
CA ILE A 295 1.85 8.49 17.16
C ILE A 295 1.81 6.98 17.47
N GLY A 296 2.08 6.63 18.73
CA GLY A 296 1.99 5.26 19.20
C GLY A 296 1.47 5.12 20.63
N LEU A 297 1.09 3.88 20.96
CA LEU A 297 0.48 3.50 22.24
C LEU A 297 1.46 2.77 23.18
N ALA A 298 2.74 2.78 22.84
CA ALA A 298 3.82 2.20 23.62
C ALA A 298 5.09 3.03 23.47
N TYR A 299 5.95 3.02 24.49
CA TYR A 299 7.16 3.86 24.57
C TYR A 299 8.15 3.66 23.41
N MET A 300 8.21 2.45 22.85
CA MET A 300 8.93 2.14 21.62
C MET A 300 7.88 1.94 20.51
N PRO A 301 7.29 3.02 19.96
CA PRO A 301 6.15 2.93 19.06
C PRO A 301 6.57 2.40 17.69
N LYS A 302 5.66 1.74 16.96
CA LYS A 302 5.88 1.53 15.52
C LYS A 302 5.88 2.90 14.84
N LEU A 303 6.91 3.21 14.08
CA LEU A 303 7.01 4.46 13.33
C LEU A 303 6.34 4.30 11.97
N ALA A 304 5.50 5.25 11.58
CA ALA A 304 5.16 5.42 10.17
C ALA A 304 6.44 5.74 9.40
N GLY A 305 6.65 5.08 8.26
CA GLY A 305 7.83 5.30 7.41
C GLY A 305 7.94 6.73 6.87
N ASP A 306 9.17 7.16 6.58
CA ASP A 306 9.48 8.45 5.96
C ASP A 306 9.02 8.50 4.51
N PHE A 307 8.83 7.33 3.89
CA PHE A 307 8.31 7.17 2.53
C PHE A 307 6.97 6.44 2.53
N SER A 308 5.97 7.02 1.87
CA SER A 308 4.72 6.33 1.56
C SER A 308 4.91 5.38 0.37
N THR A 309 3.96 4.48 0.16
CA THR A 309 3.84 3.67 -1.07
C THR A 309 3.93 4.55 -2.32
N TRP A 310 3.30 5.73 -2.31
CA TRP A 310 3.37 6.68 -3.41
C TRP A 310 4.76 7.24 -3.63
N ASN A 311 5.45 7.69 -2.57
CA ASN A 311 6.83 8.15 -2.68
C ASN A 311 7.72 7.08 -3.32
N MET A 312 7.57 5.82 -2.90
CA MET A 312 8.38 4.71 -3.41
C MET A 312 8.03 4.27 -4.84
N ILE A 313 6.83 4.59 -5.33
CA ILE A 313 6.46 4.44 -6.75
C ILE A 313 7.07 5.58 -7.57
N ASP A 314 7.02 6.82 -7.06
CA ASP A 314 7.61 7.99 -7.74
C ASP A 314 9.12 7.90 -7.89
N HIS A 315 9.80 7.33 -6.89
CA HIS A 315 11.23 7.05 -6.97
C HIS A 315 11.57 6.08 -8.11
N SER A 316 10.62 5.25 -8.58
CA SER A 316 10.77 4.50 -9.82
C SER A 316 10.54 5.42 -11.02
N SER A 317 9.37 6.05 -11.09
CA SER A 317 9.02 7.10 -12.06
C SER A 317 7.73 7.78 -11.60
N THR A 318 7.68 9.12 -11.61
CA THR A 318 6.45 9.87 -11.30
C THR A 318 5.31 9.57 -12.28
N LYS A 319 5.65 9.12 -13.51
CA LYS A 319 4.66 8.73 -14.53
C LYS A 319 3.77 7.57 -14.09
N HIS A 320 4.23 6.70 -13.17
CA HIS A 320 3.41 5.61 -12.65
C HIS A 320 2.19 6.07 -11.86
N ARG A 321 2.25 7.25 -11.25
CA ARG A 321 1.12 7.84 -10.51
C ARG A 321 0.45 8.99 -11.23
N ALA A 322 0.93 9.37 -12.41
CA ALA A 322 0.26 10.38 -13.22
C ALA A 322 -1.15 9.87 -13.58
N PRO A 323 -2.22 10.59 -13.19
CA PRO A 323 -3.59 10.13 -13.45
C PRO A 323 -3.82 10.03 -14.96
N PRO A 324 -4.49 8.96 -15.44
CA PRO A 324 -4.88 8.87 -16.84
C PRO A 324 -5.84 10.02 -17.18
N GLY A 325 -5.76 10.53 -18.40
CA GLY A 325 -6.55 11.69 -18.82
C GLY A 325 -5.99 12.39 -20.04
N GLN A 326 -6.59 13.52 -20.43
CA GLN A 326 -6.19 14.27 -21.63
C GLN A 326 -4.74 14.78 -21.55
N GLU A 327 -4.27 15.13 -20.35
CA GLU A 327 -2.91 15.63 -20.14
C GLU A 327 -1.85 14.51 -20.19
N ASN A 328 -2.11 13.38 -19.53
CA ASN A 328 -1.13 12.31 -19.34
C ASN A 328 -1.32 11.11 -20.29
N GLY A 329 -2.39 11.10 -21.10
CA GLY A 329 -2.80 9.99 -21.94
C GLY A 329 -3.24 8.74 -21.17
N TYR A 330 -3.51 7.67 -21.91
CA TYR A 330 -4.01 6.39 -21.38
C TYR A 330 -3.06 5.26 -21.81
N ASP A 331 -2.68 4.37 -20.88
CA ASP A 331 -1.82 3.22 -21.22
C ASP A 331 -2.65 2.07 -21.83
N PHE A 332 -2.02 0.97 -22.27
CA PHE A 332 -2.78 -0.16 -22.87
C PHE A 332 -3.84 -0.76 -21.94
N ALA A 333 -3.58 -0.81 -20.62
CA ALA A 333 -4.54 -1.36 -19.68
C ALA A 333 -5.75 -0.42 -19.52
N ASP A 334 -5.51 0.88 -19.47
CA ASP A 334 -6.54 1.92 -19.48
C ASP A 334 -7.39 1.82 -20.76
N LEU A 335 -6.73 1.75 -21.91
CA LEU A 335 -7.36 1.72 -23.24
C LEU A 335 -8.28 0.52 -23.44
N LEU A 336 -7.90 -0.65 -22.92
CA LEU A 336 -8.68 -1.89 -23.04
C LEU A 336 -9.77 -1.97 -21.98
N PHE A 337 -9.45 -1.66 -20.73
CA PHE A 337 -10.29 -2.02 -19.58
C PHE A 337 -10.98 -0.83 -18.91
N GLY A 338 -10.65 0.40 -19.32
CA GLY A 338 -11.17 1.65 -18.80
C GLY A 338 -10.33 2.24 -17.67
N ALA A 339 -10.48 3.54 -17.46
CA ALA A 339 -9.72 4.35 -16.51
C ALA A 339 -10.62 5.39 -15.83
N LEU A 340 -10.24 5.75 -14.59
CA LEU A 340 -10.79 6.90 -13.87
C LEU A 340 -9.69 7.95 -13.78
N GLY A 341 -9.88 9.10 -14.40
CA GLY A 341 -8.97 10.22 -14.27
C GLY A 341 -9.33 11.14 -13.10
N SER A 342 -8.67 12.29 -13.05
CA SER A 342 -8.91 13.30 -12.00
C SER A 342 -10.26 13.99 -12.15
N GLU A 343 -10.67 14.22 -13.41
CA GLU A 343 -11.94 14.87 -13.76
C GLU A 343 -12.85 13.92 -14.55
N PRO A 344 -14.17 14.17 -14.59
CA PRO A 344 -15.10 13.35 -15.40
C PRO A 344 -14.72 13.24 -16.88
N THR A 345 -14.11 14.28 -17.46
CA THR A 345 -13.64 14.30 -18.86
C THR A 345 -12.42 13.42 -19.11
N ASP A 346 -11.72 13.02 -18.05
CA ASP A 346 -10.59 12.09 -18.10
C ASP A 346 -11.01 10.63 -17.87
N ALA A 347 -12.30 10.37 -17.61
CA ALA A 347 -12.80 9.02 -17.44
C ALA A 347 -12.91 8.33 -18.81
N LEU A 348 -12.34 7.14 -18.92
CA LEU A 348 -12.41 6.32 -20.13
C LEU A 348 -13.20 5.05 -19.83
N ARG A 349 -14.28 4.82 -20.59
CA ARG A 349 -15.04 3.57 -20.50
C ARG A 349 -14.20 2.41 -21.04
N GLY A 350 -14.32 1.23 -20.44
CA GLY A 350 -13.66 0.03 -20.98
C GLY A 350 -14.22 -0.37 -22.35
N ARG A 351 -13.33 -0.81 -23.24
CA ARG A 351 -13.67 -1.31 -24.60
C ARG A 351 -13.63 -2.84 -24.71
N VAL A 352 -13.16 -3.53 -23.66
CA VAL A 352 -13.15 -4.99 -23.54
C VAL A 352 -14.09 -5.44 -22.41
N SER A 353 -15.00 -6.34 -22.73
CA SER A 353 -15.91 -7.02 -21.81
C SER A 353 -15.66 -8.52 -21.83
N CYS A 354 -15.48 -9.11 -20.66
CA CYS A 354 -15.35 -10.56 -20.51
C CYS A 354 -16.68 -11.13 -20.03
N GLU A 355 -17.24 -12.09 -20.76
CA GLU A 355 -18.44 -12.80 -20.30
C GLU A 355 -18.10 -13.71 -19.11
N THR A 356 -19.14 -14.22 -18.45
CA THR A 356 -18.97 -15.29 -17.46
C THR A 356 -18.66 -16.59 -18.19
N LEU A 357 -17.53 -17.22 -17.87
CA LEU A 357 -17.14 -18.49 -18.48
C LEU A 357 -17.87 -19.62 -17.75
N LEU A 358 -18.55 -20.47 -18.49
CA LEU A 358 -19.36 -21.55 -17.96
C LEU A 358 -18.57 -22.85 -17.95
N CYS A 359 -18.63 -23.60 -16.84
CA CYS A 359 -17.99 -24.91 -16.77
C CYS A 359 -18.61 -25.85 -17.81
N SER A 360 -17.77 -26.50 -18.62
CA SER A 360 -18.21 -27.43 -19.66
C SER A 360 -18.68 -28.76 -19.08
N SER A 361 -18.20 -29.12 -17.88
CA SER A 361 -18.67 -30.30 -17.15
C SER A 361 -19.97 -29.99 -16.40
N SER A 362 -20.92 -30.91 -16.45
CA SER A 362 -22.24 -30.75 -15.84
C SER A 362 -22.19 -30.76 -14.32
N ASN A 363 -21.33 -31.58 -13.70
CA ASN A 363 -21.19 -31.69 -12.24
C ASN A 363 -19.76 -32.11 -11.83
N PRO A 364 -18.76 -31.23 -11.92
CA PRO A 364 -17.44 -31.53 -11.39
C PRO A 364 -17.50 -31.67 -9.86
N SER A 365 -16.93 -32.76 -9.32
CA SER A 365 -16.83 -32.95 -7.88
C SER A 365 -15.82 -31.96 -7.28
N THR A 366 -16.24 -31.21 -6.28
CA THR A 366 -15.31 -30.38 -5.49
C THR A 366 -14.53 -31.26 -4.52
N THR A 367 -13.30 -30.86 -4.22
CA THR A 367 -12.45 -31.54 -3.24
C THR A 367 -12.11 -30.57 -2.11
N PRO A 368 -12.42 -30.89 -0.84
CA PRO A 368 -11.97 -30.11 0.30
C PRO A 368 -10.46 -30.28 0.48
N GLN A 369 -9.74 -29.17 0.52
CA GLN A 369 -8.32 -29.17 0.86
C GLN A 369 -8.14 -29.23 2.39
N PRO A 370 -6.99 -29.72 2.89
CA PRO A 370 -6.69 -29.65 4.31
C PRO A 370 -6.81 -28.20 4.85
N PRO A 371 -7.29 -28.00 6.09
CA PRO A 371 -7.29 -26.68 6.72
C PRO A 371 -5.91 -26.03 6.68
N THR A 372 -5.87 -24.74 6.34
CA THR A 372 -4.63 -23.98 6.19
C THR A 372 -4.84 -22.52 6.62
N ILE A 373 -3.82 -21.68 6.50
CA ILE A 373 -3.89 -20.24 6.78
C ILE A 373 -3.49 -19.47 5.52
N LEU A 374 -4.38 -18.57 5.08
CA LEU A 374 -4.04 -17.60 4.04
C LEU A 374 -3.32 -16.41 4.68
N ASN A 375 -2.00 -16.34 4.51
CA ASN A 375 -1.21 -15.23 5.03
C ASN A 375 -1.34 -13.98 4.15
N GLY A 376 -1.60 -12.84 4.78
CA GLY A 376 -1.51 -11.53 4.15
C GLY A 376 -0.06 -11.03 3.96
N PRO A 377 0.14 -9.93 3.22
CA PRO A 377 1.44 -9.27 3.13
C PRO A 377 1.96 -8.89 4.51
N LYS A 378 3.29 -8.87 4.65
CA LYS A 378 4.01 -8.50 5.87
C LYS A 378 5.01 -7.36 5.57
N PRO A 379 4.53 -6.11 5.37
CA PRO A 379 5.40 -4.99 5.01
C PRO A 379 6.53 -4.75 6.01
N SER A 380 6.35 -5.10 7.29
CA SER A 380 7.40 -5.01 8.31
C SER A 380 8.69 -5.76 7.96
N TYR A 381 8.62 -6.76 7.06
CA TYR A 381 9.79 -7.40 6.46
C TYR A 381 10.14 -6.72 5.13
N PHE A 382 10.57 -5.46 5.22
CA PHE A 382 10.90 -4.60 4.09
C PHE A 382 11.91 -5.18 3.07
N PRO A 383 12.86 -6.10 3.40
CA PRO A 383 13.78 -6.65 2.39
C PRO A 383 13.09 -7.39 1.24
N ASN A 384 11.85 -7.86 1.43
CA ASN A 384 11.09 -8.50 0.36
C ASN A 384 10.32 -7.51 -0.52
N TYR A 385 10.02 -6.31 -0.03
CA TYR A 385 9.09 -5.36 -0.66
C TYR A 385 9.80 -4.14 -1.26
N LEU A 386 11.00 -3.83 -0.79
CA LEU A 386 11.83 -2.73 -1.28
C LEU A 386 13.03 -3.29 -2.05
N THR A 387 13.39 -2.61 -3.14
CA THR A 387 14.57 -2.93 -3.93
C THR A 387 15.84 -2.71 -3.11
N GLN A 388 16.60 -3.79 -2.90
CA GLN A 388 17.87 -3.76 -2.18
C GLN A 388 19.00 -3.57 -3.20
N LYS A 389 19.32 -2.32 -3.55
CA LYS A 389 20.27 -1.99 -4.64
C LYS A 389 21.68 -2.58 -4.43
N ASP A 390 22.09 -2.73 -3.18
CA ASP A 390 23.38 -3.32 -2.78
C ASP A 390 23.35 -4.86 -2.69
N ALA A 391 22.29 -5.52 -3.15
CA ALA A 391 22.22 -6.98 -3.19
C ALA A 391 23.12 -7.58 -4.27
N ASP A 392 23.73 -8.70 -3.93
CA ASP A 392 24.46 -9.56 -4.83
C ASP A 392 23.46 -10.51 -5.54
N PRO A 393 23.39 -10.50 -6.88
CA PRO A 393 22.41 -11.27 -7.65
C PRO A 393 22.69 -12.78 -7.71
N GLU A 394 23.84 -13.25 -7.25
CA GLU A 394 24.18 -14.68 -7.22
C GLU A 394 23.92 -15.27 -5.83
N THR A 395 24.33 -14.55 -4.80
CA THR A 395 24.27 -15.01 -3.41
C THR A 395 23.00 -14.57 -2.68
N TRP A 396 22.29 -13.57 -3.22
CA TRP A 396 21.09 -12.96 -2.64
C TRP A 396 21.31 -12.45 -1.22
N LYS A 397 22.47 -11.83 -1.03
CA LYS A 397 22.89 -11.16 0.19
C LYS A 397 23.27 -9.72 -0.11
N LEU A 398 23.22 -8.84 0.88
CA LEU A 398 23.86 -7.53 0.75
C LEU A 398 25.37 -7.72 0.54
N LYS A 399 25.95 -7.00 -0.43
CA LYS A 399 27.37 -7.11 -0.83
C LYS A 399 28.33 -6.74 0.31
N LYS A 400 27.95 -5.78 1.16
CA LYS A 400 28.78 -5.32 2.29
C LYS A 400 28.50 -6.16 3.54
N PRO A 401 29.52 -6.70 4.22
CA PRO A 401 29.37 -7.29 5.55
C PRO A 401 28.75 -6.25 6.50
N ASN A 402 27.66 -6.61 7.18
CA ASN A 402 26.86 -5.69 8.01
C ASN A 402 26.31 -4.44 7.27
N GLY A 403 26.30 -4.47 5.93
CA GLY A 403 25.54 -3.57 5.08
C GLY A 403 24.11 -3.37 5.56
N GLN A 404 23.68 -2.10 5.44
CA GLN A 404 22.38 -1.61 5.86
C GLN A 404 21.33 -1.94 4.81
N TYR A 405 20.22 -2.55 5.21
CA TYR A 405 19.08 -2.71 4.31
C TYR A 405 18.43 -1.37 3.98
N VAL A 406 17.91 -1.27 2.76
CA VAL A 406 16.96 -0.23 2.35
C VAL A 406 15.65 -0.45 3.11
N THR A 407 15.19 0.57 3.85
CA THR A 407 13.98 0.51 4.69
C THR A 407 12.98 1.61 4.34
N TYR A 408 11.87 1.69 5.07
CA TYR A 408 10.92 2.81 4.97
C TYR A 408 11.37 4.09 5.65
N LEU A 409 12.47 4.05 6.42
CA LEU A 409 13.09 5.23 7.02
C LEU A 409 14.25 5.71 6.13
N GLU A 410 14.38 7.02 6.03
CA GLU A 410 15.45 7.69 5.32
C GLU A 410 16.77 7.55 6.07
N THR A 411 17.80 7.22 5.31
CA THR A 411 19.19 7.19 5.79
C THR A 411 20.10 7.78 4.72
N THR A 412 21.33 8.11 5.08
CA THR A 412 22.36 8.54 4.11
C THR A 412 22.57 7.55 2.97
N ASN A 413 22.45 6.24 3.25
CA ASN A 413 22.58 5.17 2.26
C ASN A 413 21.26 4.81 1.54
N SER A 414 20.11 5.34 1.98
CA SER A 414 18.79 4.93 1.49
C SER A 414 17.82 6.12 1.56
N SER A 415 18.00 7.06 0.63
CA SER A 415 17.17 8.27 0.51
C SER A 415 16.06 8.18 -0.53
N THR A 416 16.16 7.24 -1.48
CA THR A 416 15.18 7.04 -2.57
C THR A 416 14.81 5.56 -2.72
N PRO A 417 14.20 4.93 -1.71
CA PRO A 417 13.78 3.53 -1.80
C PRO A 417 12.71 3.35 -2.87
N THR A 418 12.82 2.31 -3.70
CA THR A 418 11.80 1.94 -4.68
C THR A 418 11.07 0.67 -4.25
N LEU A 419 9.78 0.57 -4.61
CA LEU A 419 9.04 -0.68 -4.48
C LEU A 419 9.63 -1.74 -5.41
N ARG A 420 9.56 -3.00 -5.00
CA ARG A 420 10.00 -4.14 -5.81
C ARG A 420 9.05 -4.47 -6.98
N GLY A 421 7.86 -3.84 -7.01
CA GLY A 421 6.94 -3.84 -8.15
C GLY A 421 5.69 -4.71 -7.96
N TYR A 422 5.20 -5.32 -9.03
CA TYR A 422 3.96 -6.09 -9.07
C TYR A 422 4.13 -7.46 -8.42
N LYS A 423 3.49 -7.68 -7.27
CA LYS A 423 3.51 -8.97 -6.58
C LYS A 423 2.80 -10.03 -7.43
N ARG A 424 3.49 -11.13 -7.75
CA ARG A 424 2.91 -12.30 -8.42
C ARG A 424 3.21 -13.58 -7.63
N TYR A 425 2.34 -14.57 -7.78
CA TYR A 425 2.56 -15.92 -7.29
C TYR A 425 3.08 -16.75 -8.45
N PRO A 426 4.34 -17.22 -8.41
CA PRO A 426 4.88 -18.04 -9.49
C PRO A 426 4.09 -19.32 -9.67
N THR A 427 3.90 -19.69 -10.93
CA THR A 427 3.35 -20.99 -11.34
C THR A 427 4.35 -22.10 -10.99
N ARG A 428 3.85 -23.32 -10.85
CA ARG A 428 4.64 -24.47 -10.40
C ARG A 428 4.00 -25.79 -10.84
N PRO A 429 4.76 -26.88 -10.96
CA PRO A 429 4.21 -28.17 -11.37
C PRO A 429 3.16 -28.70 -10.38
N LEU A 430 2.25 -29.54 -10.89
CA LEU A 430 1.08 -30.01 -10.13
C LEU A 430 1.46 -30.75 -8.83
N ASP A 431 2.53 -31.53 -8.84
CA ASP A 431 3.05 -32.26 -7.67
C ASP A 431 3.59 -31.32 -6.56
N GLN A 432 3.89 -30.07 -6.90
CA GLN A 432 4.27 -29.01 -5.97
C GLN A 432 3.07 -28.16 -5.51
N THR A 433 1.85 -28.43 -6.01
CA THR A 433 0.65 -27.71 -5.62
C THR A 433 -0.04 -28.35 -4.42
N LYS A 434 0.14 -27.75 -3.24
CA LYS A 434 -0.47 -28.23 -2.00
C LYS A 434 -0.57 -27.12 -0.98
N VAL A 435 -1.61 -27.19 -0.15
CA VAL A 435 -1.72 -26.33 1.02
C VAL A 435 -0.57 -26.62 1.99
N GLN A 436 -0.09 -25.57 2.66
CA GLN A 436 0.94 -25.73 3.67
C GLN A 436 0.32 -26.35 4.93
N PRO A 437 0.93 -27.41 5.50
CA PRO A 437 0.43 -28.04 6.71
C PRO A 437 0.54 -27.07 7.90
N LEU A 438 -0.47 -27.12 8.76
CA LEU A 438 -0.49 -26.37 10.01
C LEU A 438 0.50 -26.94 11.02
N ASP A 439 1.22 -26.07 11.71
CA ASP A 439 2.01 -26.44 12.88
C ASP A 439 1.11 -26.74 14.11
N PRO A 440 1.64 -27.34 15.19
CA PRO A 440 0.83 -27.70 16.35
C PRO A 440 0.12 -26.51 17.03
N GLU A 441 0.71 -25.31 17.01
CA GLU A 441 0.10 -24.11 17.61
C GLU A 441 -1.05 -23.60 16.74
N GLN A 442 -0.85 -23.62 15.42
CA GLN A 442 -1.86 -23.22 14.43
C GLN A 442 -3.06 -24.17 14.44
N LYS A 443 -2.84 -25.48 14.61
CA LYS A 443 -3.91 -26.49 14.71
C LYS A 443 -4.89 -26.19 15.85
N ASN A 444 -4.41 -25.59 16.94
CA ASN A 444 -5.23 -25.24 18.12
C ASN A 444 -5.98 -23.91 17.97
N ASN A 445 -5.85 -23.20 16.84
CA ASN A 445 -6.49 -21.91 16.62
C ASN A 445 -7.33 -21.90 15.34
N SER A 446 -8.49 -22.57 15.37
CA SER A 446 -9.39 -22.68 14.21
C SER A 446 -9.89 -21.34 13.69
N LYS A 447 -9.94 -20.29 14.52
CA LYS A 447 -10.39 -18.93 14.15
C LYS A 447 -9.53 -18.27 13.07
N VAL A 448 -8.29 -18.72 12.87
CA VAL A 448 -7.40 -18.21 11.81
C VAL A 448 -7.29 -19.17 10.62
N GLN A 449 -7.90 -20.36 10.72
CA GLN A 449 -7.85 -21.39 9.70
C GLN A 449 -8.96 -21.23 8.67
N ILE A 450 -8.68 -21.72 7.47
CA ILE A 450 -9.61 -21.78 6.35
C ILE A 450 -9.49 -23.11 5.61
N GLN A 451 -10.61 -23.65 5.18
CA GLN A 451 -10.71 -24.81 4.31
C GLN A 451 -11.17 -24.38 2.92
N LEU A 452 -10.41 -24.77 1.90
CA LEU A 452 -10.65 -24.39 0.51
C LEU A 452 -11.29 -25.56 -0.23
N HIS A 453 -12.47 -25.38 -0.82
CA HIS A 453 -13.10 -26.39 -1.67
C HIS A 453 -12.76 -26.09 -3.12
N THR A 454 -11.90 -26.91 -3.73
CA THR A 454 -11.39 -26.65 -5.09
C THR A 454 -12.08 -27.53 -6.12
N LEU A 455 -12.29 -26.99 -7.30
CA LEU A 455 -12.51 -27.79 -8.50
C LEU A 455 -11.18 -28.46 -8.91
N PRO A 456 -11.20 -29.70 -9.43
CA PRO A 456 -9.97 -30.40 -9.84
C PRO A 456 -9.32 -29.75 -11.07
N SER A 457 -8.11 -30.18 -11.38
CA SER A 457 -7.45 -29.87 -12.66
C SER A 457 -8.15 -30.56 -13.84
N ASN A 458 -7.75 -30.18 -15.06
CA ASN A 458 -8.28 -30.68 -16.33
C ASN A 458 -9.78 -30.41 -16.56
N ILE A 459 -10.36 -29.43 -15.87
CA ILE A 459 -11.68 -28.89 -16.17
C ILE A 459 -11.58 -27.76 -17.20
N GLN A 460 -12.56 -27.73 -18.09
CA GLN A 460 -12.73 -26.67 -19.07
C GLN A 460 -13.88 -25.74 -18.73
N PHE A 461 -13.70 -24.47 -19.08
CA PHE A 461 -14.74 -23.45 -19.08
C PHE A 461 -14.76 -22.75 -20.44
N ALA A 462 -15.93 -22.42 -20.96
CA ALA A 462 -16.09 -21.75 -22.24
C ALA A 462 -16.84 -20.43 -22.07
N GLY A 463 -16.49 -19.44 -22.89
CA GLY A 463 -17.14 -18.13 -22.90
C GLY A 463 -16.58 -17.25 -23.99
N ARG A 464 -16.97 -15.97 -23.98
CA ARG A 464 -16.50 -14.99 -24.97
C ARG A 464 -15.91 -13.76 -24.31
N ILE A 465 -15.01 -13.11 -25.04
CA ILE A 465 -14.60 -11.73 -24.80
C ILE A 465 -15.14 -10.89 -25.95
N VAL A 466 -15.92 -9.87 -25.63
CA VAL A 466 -16.45 -8.92 -26.59
C VAL A 466 -15.62 -7.65 -26.50
N PHE A 467 -15.21 -7.12 -27.64
CA PHE A 467 -14.47 -5.86 -27.70
C PHE A 467 -15.04 -4.91 -28.75
N HIS A 468 -14.83 -3.63 -28.52
CA HIS A 468 -15.37 -2.58 -29.36
C HIS A 468 -14.27 -1.58 -29.73
N ASN A 469 -14.19 -1.26 -31.02
CA ASN A 469 -13.37 -0.17 -31.53
C ASN A 469 -11.91 -0.21 -31.02
N LEU A 470 -11.25 -1.36 -31.09
CA LEU A 470 -9.83 -1.48 -30.75
C LEU A 470 -8.97 -1.23 -31.98
N LYS A 471 -7.90 -0.46 -31.84
CA LYS A 471 -6.82 -0.46 -32.84
C LYS A 471 -6.20 -1.86 -32.93
N GLU A 472 -5.65 -2.22 -34.08
CA GLU A 472 -4.97 -3.52 -34.28
C GLU A 472 -3.88 -3.77 -33.23
N LEU A 473 -3.17 -2.71 -32.81
CA LEU A 473 -2.14 -2.82 -31.79
C LEU A 473 -2.68 -3.09 -30.37
N GLU A 474 -3.86 -2.53 -30.05
CA GLU A 474 -4.56 -2.80 -28.79
C GLU A 474 -5.13 -4.23 -28.78
N LEU A 475 -5.66 -4.68 -29.92
CA LEU A 475 -6.10 -6.06 -30.10
C LEU A 475 -4.91 -7.03 -29.99
N GLY A 476 -3.76 -6.70 -30.56
CA GLY A 476 -2.51 -7.41 -30.41
C GLY A 476 -2.07 -7.57 -28.96
N ALA A 477 -2.14 -6.50 -28.17
CA ALA A 477 -1.83 -6.53 -26.73
C ALA A 477 -2.78 -7.47 -25.96
N LEU A 478 -4.09 -7.42 -26.27
CA LEU A 478 -5.09 -8.30 -25.67
C LEU A 478 -4.83 -9.78 -26.02
N LEU A 479 -4.60 -10.08 -27.29
CA LEU A 479 -4.33 -11.43 -27.79
C LEU A 479 -3.01 -12.00 -27.24
N TRP A 480 -1.96 -11.18 -27.19
CA TRP A 480 -0.69 -11.55 -26.59
C TRP A 480 -0.88 -11.90 -25.11
N ALA A 481 -1.61 -11.08 -24.35
CA ALA A 481 -1.87 -11.35 -22.94
C ALA A 481 -2.76 -12.58 -22.72
N LEU A 482 -3.72 -12.85 -23.61
CA LEU A 482 -4.56 -14.05 -23.55
C LEU A 482 -3.74 -15.32 -23.72
N THR A 483 -2.88 -15.35 -24.74
CA THR A 483 -2.18 -16.56 -25.22
C THR A 483 -0.71 -16.65 -24.79
N TRP A 484 -0.22 -15.66 -24.07
CA TRP A 484 1.21 -15.45 -23.80
C TRP A 484 2.07 -15.38 -25.08
N GLY A 485 1.57 -14.72 -26.12
CA GLY A 485 2.21 -14.70 -27.44
C GLY A 485 2.35 -16.10 -28.01
N ASN A 486 1.27 -16.88 -27.98
CA ASN A 486 1.21 -18.30 -28.37
C ASN A 486 2.14 -19.25 -27.59
N ASN A 487 2.65 -18.85 -26.43
CA ASN A 487 3.47 -19.73 -25.60
C ASN A 487 2.61 -20.65 -24.71
N GLN A 488 2.36 -21.86 -25.20
CA GLN A 488 1.57 -22.89 -24.52
C GLN A 488 2.21 -23.47 -23.24
N GLN A 489 3.47 -23.17 -22.95
CA GLN A 489 4.13 -23.61 -21.70
C GLN A 489 3.75 -22.71 -20.51
N LEU A 490 3.34 -21.47 -20.79
CA LEU A 490 3.04 -20.49 -19.75
C LEU A 490 1.62 -20.65 -19.20
N ARG A 491 1.43 -20.24 -17.95
CA ARG A 491 0.16 -20.33 -17.23
C ARG A 491 -0.21 -18.98 -16.62
N HIS A 492 -1.49 -18.66 -16.70
CA HIS A 492 -2.07 -17.59 -15.90
C HIS A 492 -2.38 -18.09 -14.49
N GLY A 493 -2.48 -17.17 -13.52
CA GLY A 493 -2.89 -17.46 -12.14
C GLY A 493 -4.23 -16.81 -11.81
N LEU A 494 -5.24 -17.62 -11.47
CA LEU A 494 -6.63 -17.20 -11.27
C LEU A 494 -7.20 -17.71 -9.93
N GLY A 495 -8.01 -16.90 -9.26
CA GLY A 495 -8.71 -17.33 -8.04
C GLY A 495 -7.86 -17.31 -6.76
N MET A 496 -8.35 -18.01 -5.74
CA MET A 496 -7.78 -18.14 -4.40
C MET A 496 -6.80 -19.31 -4.30
N GLY A 497 -5.92 -19.30 -3.29
CA GLY A 497 -4.94 -20.37 -3.08
C GLY A 497 -3.70 -20.30 -4.00
N LYS A 498 -3.51 -19.21 -4.76
CA LYS A 498 -2.32 -19.00 -5.61
C LYS A 498 -0.99 -19.16 -4.87
N SER A 499 -0.94 -18.82 -3.58
CA SER A 499 0.22 -19.07 -2.72
C SER A 499 0.61 -20.55 -2.59
N PHE A 500 -0.36 -21.44 -2.77
CA PHE A 500 -0.20 -22.90 -2.76
C PHE A 500 -0.07 -23.50 -4.17
N GLY A 501 -0.03 -22.64 -5.21
CA GLY A 501 0.05 -23.07 -6.61
C GLY A 501 -1.30 -23.43 -7.23
N PHE A 502 -2.43 -23.12 -6.58
CA PHE A 502 -3.76 -23.30 -7.15
C PHE A 502 -4.06 -22.27 -8.24
N GLY A 503 -5.00 -22.62 -9.12
CA GLY A 503 -5.56 -21.70 -10.09
C GLY A 503 -4.67 -21.41 -11.30
N GLN A 504 -3.75 -22.31 -11.62
CA GLN A 504 -2.96 -22.23 -12.85
C GLN A 504 -3.81 -22.66 -14.04
N ILE A 505 -3.99 -21.77 -15.01
CA ILE A 505 -4.89 -21.96 -16.17
C ILE A 505 -4.20 -21.60 -17.49
N SER A 506 -4.70 -22.13 -18.60
CA SER A 506 -4.40 -21.64 -19.95
C SER A 506 -5.68 -21.23 -20.67
N LEU A 507 -5.56 -20.32 -21.63
CA LEU A 507 -6.63 -19.90 -22.51
C LEU A 507 -6.28 -20.31 -23.94
N ALA A 508 -7.27 -20.81 -24.68
CA ALA A 508 -7.16 -21.11 -26.10
C ALA A 508 -8.30 -20.44 -26.85
N LEU A 509 -8.01 -19.88 -28.02
CA LEU A 509 -9.01 -19.30 -28.92
C LEU A 509 -9.59 -20.40 -29.82
N ASP A 510 -10.89 -20.34 -30.06
CA ASP A 510 -11.54 -21.08 -31.13
C ASP A 510 -11.68 -20.13 -32.33
N TYR A 511 -10.64 -20.10 -33.18
CA TYR A 511 -10.56 -19.19 -34.34
C TYR A 511 -11.77 -19.29 -35.26
N SER A 512 -12.35 -20.49 -35.41
CA SER A 512 -13.54 -20.71 -36.24
C SER A 512 -14.80 -20.01 -35.72
N LYS A 513 -14.82 -19.67 -34.43
CA LYS A 513 -15.92 -18.98 -33.74
C LYS A 513 -15.57 -17.55 -33.34
N CYS A 514 -14.36 -17.09 -33.63
CA CYS A 514 -14.01 -15.68 -33.46
C CYS A 514 -14.67 -14.85 -34.57
N LYS A 515 -15.02 -13.61 -34.26
CA LYS A 515 -15.61 -12.67 -35.21
C LYS A 515 -14.88 -11.34 -35.13
N PHE A 516 -14.47 -10.82 -36.27
CA PHE A 516 -13.79 -9.54 -36.41
C PHE A 516 -14.58 -8.67 -37.37
N PHE A 517 -14.92 -7.48 -36.92
CA PHE A 517 -15.70 -6.48 -37.65
C PHE A 517 -14.84 -5.22 -37.78
N PRO A 518 -14.19 -5.00 -38.93
CA PRO A 518 -13.49 -3.74 -39.15
C PRO A 518 -14.50 -2.58 -39.14
N ASN A 519 -14.09 -1.44 -38.58
CA ASN A 519 -14.92 -0.25 -38.58
C ASN A 519 -15.02 0.39 -39.98
N ASP A 520 -13.99 0.21 -40.82
CA ASP A 520 -14.05 0.56 -42.24
C ASP A 520 -14.85 -0.52 -42.99
N PRO A 521 -16.02 -0.18 -43.58
CA PRO A 521 -16.89 -1.14 -44.24
C PRO A 521 -16.30 -1.72 -45.53
N VAL A 522 -15.23 -1.12 -46.07
CA VAL A 522 -14.54 -1.60 -47.28
C VAL A 522 -13.47 -2.64 -46.94
N LYS A 523 -13.02 -2.69 -45.68
CA LYS A 523 -12.05 -3.70 -45.22
C LYS A 523 -12.76 -5.02 -44.94
N ASN A 524 -12.11 -6.11 -45.31
CA ASN A 524 -12.49 -7.46 -44.88
C ASN A 524 -11.36 -8.03 -44.02
N LEU A 525 -11.71 -8.56 -42.86
CA LEU A 525 -10.76 -9.24 -41.97
C LEU A 525 -11.02 -10.74 -41.97
N SER A 526 -9.96 -11.51 -42.14
CA SER A 526 -9.99 -12.96 -41.94
C SER A 526 -9.98 -13.27 -40.44
N SER A 527 -10.61 -14.37 -40.04
CA SER A 527 -10.49 -14.94 -38.68
C SER A 527 -9.41 -16.03 -38.60
N SER A 528 -8.51 -16.09 -39.59
CA SER A 528 -7.46 -17.11 -39.65
C SER A 528 -6.37 -16.89 -38.59
N SER A 529 -5.65 -17.97 -38.28
CA SER A 529 -4.52 -17.96 -37.33
C SER A 529 -3.49 -16.90 -37.69
N GLU A 530 -3.16 -16.77 -38.98
CA GLU A 530 -2.11 -15.87 -39.46
C GLU A 530 -2.47 -14.41 -39.21
N GLN A 531 -3.74 -14.04 -39.36
CA GLN A 531 -4.21 -12.68 -39.11
C GLN A 531 -4.09 -12.33 -37.62
N VAL A 532 -4.48 -13.26 -36.73
CA VAL A 532 -4.39 -13.07 -35.28
C VAL A 532 -2.93 -12.99 -34.82
N GLU A 533 -2.06 -13.83 -35.39
CA GLU A 533 -0.62 -13.79 -35.17
C GLU A 533 -0.02 -12.46 -35.59
N SER A 534 -0.39 -11.93 -36.76
CA SER A 534 0.14 -10.64 -37.22
C SER A 534 -0.18 -9.47 -36.27
N TRP A 535 -1.33 -9.50 -35.58
CA TRP A 535 -1.66 -8.46 -34.59
C TRP A 535 -0.82 -8.60 -33.31
N MET A 536 -0.54 -9.82 -32.87
CA MET A 536 0.36 -10.05 -31.73
C MET A 536 1.80 -9.65 -32.07
N ASP A 537 2.24 -9.92 -33.29
CA ASP A 537 3.55 -9.48 -33.80
C ASP A 537 3.63 -7.95 -33.87
N LEU A 538 2.57 -7.28 -34.34
CA LEU A 538 2.48 -5.82 -34.36
C LEU A 538 2.67 -5.22 -32.96
N PHE A 539 2.01 -5.77 -31.94
CA PHE A 539 2.21 -5.35 -30.54
C PHE A 539 3.65 -5.60 -30.07
N THR A 540 4.19 -6.78 -30.37
CA THR A 540 5.55 -7.18 -29.97
C THR A 540 6.61 -6.25 -30.58
N GLU A 541 6.53 -5.99 -31.88
CA GLU A 541 7.47 -5.10 -32.58
C GLU A 541 7.35 -3.65 -32.10
N HIS A 542 6.14 -3.17 -31.82
CA HIS A 542 5.94 -1.86 -31.22
C HIS A 542 6.58 -1.74 -29.84
N MET A 543 6.40 -2.75 -28.97
CA MET A 543 7.03 -2.74 -27.66
C MET A 543 8.56 -2.87 -27.74
N LYS A 544 9.10 -3.64 -28.68
CA LYS A 544 10.54 -3.68 -28.97
C LYS A 544 11.06 -2.30 -29.38
N HIS A 545 10.41 -1.64 -30.33
CA HIS A 545 10.80 -0.31 -30.78
C HIS A 545 10.71 0.73 -29.66
N ALA A 546 9.61 0.74 -28.91
CA ALA A 546 9.42 1.65 -27.79
C ALA A 546 10.47 1.43 -26.69
N THR A 547 10.79 0.18 -26.36
CA THR A 547 11.83 -0.16 -25.37
C THR A 547 13.22 0.20 -25.87
N GLN A 548 13.53 -0.10 -27.14
CA GLN A 548 14.82 0.27 -27.74
C GLN A 548 15.03 1.79 -27.70
N LYS A 549 13.97 2.57 -27.98
CA LYS A 549 14.02 4.04 -27.92
C LYS A 549 14.22 4.58 -26.50
N GLN A 550 13.60 3.96 -25.49
CA GLN A 550 13.62 4.47 -24.10
C GLN A 550 14.81 3.95 -23.28
N GLU A 551 15.23 2.70 -23.51
CA GLU A 551 16.22 2.00 -22.68
C GLU A 551 17.41 1.43 -23.48
N GLY A 552 17.38 1.48 -24.82
CA GLY A 552 18.42 0.89 -25.66
C GLY A 552 18.48 -0.64 -25.60
N LYS A 553 17.36 -1.29 -25.24
CA LYS A 553 17.26 -2.74 -25.03
C LYS A 553 16.09 -3.34 -25.80
N ASP A 554 16.23 -4.62 -26.16
CA ASP A 554 15.11 -5.44 -26.61
C ASP A 554 14.10 -5.63 -25.46
N TRP A 555 12.81 -5.46 -25.77
CA TRP A 555 11.69 -5.72 -24.87
C TRP A 555 11.75 -7.11 -24.21
N ASN A 556 12.13 -8.14 -24.97
CA ASN A 556 12.28 -9.52 -24.48
C ASN A 556 13.37 -9.70 -23.42
N CYS A 557 14.34 -8.78 -23.40
CA CYS A 557 15.47 -8.78 -22.47
C CYS A 557 15.23 -7.86 -21.26
N THR A 558 14.06 -7.23 -21.15
CA THR A 558 13.71 -6.38 -20.01
C THR A 558 13.47 -7.20 -18.76
N THR A 559 13.87 -6.67 -17.60
CA THR A 559 13.70 -7.36 -16.31
C THR A 559 12.23 -7.64 -15.98
N GLN A 560 11.34 -6.79 -16.49
CA GLN A 560 9.89 -6.89 -16.37
C GLN A 560 9.41 -8.14 -17.06
N LEU A 561 9.70 -8.27 -18.36
CA LEU A 561 9.22 -9.38 -19.16
C LEU A 561 9.92 -10.69 -18.76
N LEU A 562 11.21 -10.65 -18.43
CA LEU A 562 11.94 -11.82 -17.92
C LEU A 562 11.31 -12.37 -16.62
N ASN A 563 11.01 -11.52 -15.63
CA ASN A 563 10.34 -11.97 -14.41
C ASN A 563 8.89 -12.40 -14.64
N LEU A 564 8.14 -11.68 -15.50
CA LEU A 564 6.75 -12.01 -15.83
C LEU A 564 6.67 -13.42 -16.43
N LEU A 565 7.48 -13.70 -17.45
CA LEU A 565 7.48 -14.98 -18.16
C LEU A 565 8.07 -16.11 -17.29
N ALA A 566 9.12 -15.84 -16.52
CA ALA A 566 9.65 -16.83 -15.56
C ALA A 566 8.58 -17.26 -14.55
N MET A 567 7.82 -16.31 -13.99
CA MET A 567 6.77 -16.61 -13.02
C MET A 567 5.50 -17.18 -13.64
N ALA A 568 5.35 -17.14 -14.97
CA ALA A 568 4.27 -17.78 -15.69
C ALA A 568 4.63 -19.23 -16.12
N ASP A 569 5.92 -19.58 -16.15
CA ASP A 569 6.44 -20.91 -16.50
C ASP A 569 6.48 -21.87 -15.30
N PRO A 570 5.66 -22.93 -15.25
CA PRO A 570 5.73 -23.93 -14.18
C PRO A 570 7.11 -24.59 -14.05
N ASP A 571 7.83 -24.80 -15.15
CA ASP A 571 9.14 -25.45 -15.13
C ASP A 571 10.20 -24.57 -14.46
N SER A 572 10.03 -23.24 -14.48
CA SER A 572 10.91 -22.32 -13.76
C SER A 572 10.96 -22.58 -12.26
N ALA A 573 9.88 -23.06 -11.65
CA ALA A 573 9.86 -23.42 -10.24
C ALA A 573 10.75 -24.64 -9.92
N THR A 574 10.95 -25.55 -10.87
CA THR A 574 11.79 -26.76 -10.69
C THR A 574 13.28 -26.45 -10.63
N ARG A 575 13.68 -25.30 -11.21
CA ARG A 575 15.07 -24.85 -11.28
C ARG A 575 15.48 -23.95 -10.12
N LEU A 576 14.55 -23.64 -9.21
CA LEU A 576 14.84 -22.77 -8.08
C LEU A 576 15.91 -23.39 -7.17
N PRO A 577 16.83 -22.57 -6.61
CA PRO A 577 17.84 -23.08 -5.72
C PRO A 577 17.24 -23.67 -4.44
N LYS A 578 17.95 -24.63 -3.83
CA LYS A 578 17.58 -25.17 -2.52
C LYS A 578 17.38 -24.03 -1.51
N LYS A 579 16.31 -24.10 -0.69
CA LYS A 579 15.88 -23.07 0.28
C LYS A 579 15.20 -21.82 -0.32
N MET A 580 14.87 -21.83 -1.61
CA MET A 580 13.95 -20.87 -2.25
C MET A 580 12.62 -21.54 -2.60
N GLU A 581 12.04 -22.26 -1.64
CA GLU A 581 10.77 -22.96 -1.86
C GLU A 581 9.62 -21.96 -1.94
N LEU A 582 8.66 -22.23 -2.84
CA LEU A 582 7.46 -21.42 -3.02
C LEU A 582 6.42 -21.66 -1.89
N ARG A 583 6.82 -21.51 -0.64
CA ARG A 583 5.96 -21.67 0.55
C ARG A 583 6.05 -20.48 1.47
N HIS A 584 5.09 -20.34 2.38
CA HIS A 584 5.27 -19.42 3.48
C HIS A 584 6.38 -19.93 4.38
N MET A 585 7.26 -19.02 4.80
CA MET A 585 8.26 -19.30 5.83
C MET A 585 7.55 -19.87 7.07
N SER A 586 7.97 -21.04 7.54
CA SER A 586 7.35 -21.65 8.72
C SER A 586 7.89 -20.94 9.95
N LEU A 587 7.00 -20.43 10.81
CA LEU A 587 7.39 -19.70 12.01
C LEU A 587 7.58 -20.63 13.21
N SER A 588 8.01 -21.88 12.98
CA SER A 588 8.40 -22.74 14.09
C SER A 588 9.43 -22.01 14.96
N LYS A 589 9.42 -22.20 16.30
CA LYS A 589 10.39 -21.53 17.19
C LYS A 589 11.85 -21.66 16.72
N LYS A 590 12.17 -22.77 16.02
CA LYS A 590 13.49 -23.03 15.44
C LYS A 590 13.74 -22.20 14.17
N GLU A 591 12.83 -22.24 13.18
CA GLU A 591 12.94 -21.43 11.95
C GLU A 591 12.81 -19.91 12.21
N PHE A 592 12.04 -19.47 13.20
CA PHE A 592 11.97 -18.05 13.61
C PHE A 592 13.24 -17.56 14.31
N THR A 593 13.89 -18.44 15.08
CA THR A 593 15.20 -18.13 15.68
C THR A 593 16.30 -18.16 14.60
N GLU A 594 16.17 -19.04 13.61
CA GLU A 594 17.00 -19.05 12.40
C GLU A 594 16.74 -17.83 11.51
N SER A 595 15.50 -17.35 11.35
CA SER A 595 15.19 -16.15 10.56
C SER A 595 15.73 -14.86 11.22
N LYS A 596 15.78 -14.83 12.57
CA LYS A 596 16.53 -13.81 13.31
C LYS A 596 18.06 -13.94 13.15
N LYS A 597 18.58 -15.16 12.92
CA LYS A 597 19.96 -15.36 12.45
C LYS A 597 20.12 -15.02 10.95
N GLU A 598 19.08 -15.13 10.13
CA GLU A 598 19.09 -14.75 8.71
C GLU A 598 19.06 -13.23 8.50
N GLN A 599 18.47 -12.46 9.43
CA GLN A 599 18.72 -11.02 9.54
C GLN A 599 20.20 -10.72 9.82
N LYS A 600 20.93 -11.60 10.51
CA LYS A 600 22.42 -11.54 10.57
C LYS A 600 23.08 -12.03 9.27
N GLY A 601 22.39 -12.80 8.44
CA GLY A 601 22.86 -13.31 7.15
C GLY A 601 22.63 -12.38 5.96
N GLN A 602 22.00 -11.22 6.19
CA GLN A 602 21.78 -10.15 5.21
C GLN A 602 21.07 -10.61 3.92
N LEU A 603 20.18 -11.60 4.04
CA LEU A 603 19.47 -12.17 2.89
C LEU A 603 18.44 -11.19 2.31
N VAL A 604 18.26 -11.25 0.99
CA VAL A 604 17.20 -10.56 0.25
C VAL A 604 16.35 -11.58 -0.52
N LEU A 605 15.15 -11.17 -0.95
CA LEU A 605 14.36 -12.01 -1.84
C LEU A 605 15.00 -12.01 -3.22
N ALA A 606 15.27 -13.20 -3.75
CA ALA A 606 15.91 -13.37 -5.05
C ALA A 606 15.03 -12.88 -6.20
N ASP A 607 15.61 -12.35 -7.27
CA ASP A 607 14.89 -12.07 -8.51
C ASP A 607 14.57 -13.39 -9.21
N TYR A 608 13.30 -13.59 -9.55
CA TYR A 608 12.80 -14.90 -9.97
C TYR A 608 13.42 -15.36 -11.29
N ALA A 609 13.62 -14.44 -12.24
CA ALA A 609 14.25 -14.74 -13.52
C ALA A 609 15.70 -15.22 -13.37
N ILE A 610 16.48 -14.64 -12.45
CA ILE A 610 17.84 -15.12 -12.18
C ILE A 610 17.78 -16.46 -11.45
N ALA A 611 16.98 -16.54 -10.38
CA ALA A 611 16.92 -17.75 -9.55
C ALA A 611 16.45 -18.99 -10.32
N SER A 612 15.55 -18.81 -11.30
CA SER A 612 15.07 -19.90 -12.18
C SER A 612 16.01 -20.20 -13.36
N GLY A 613 17.12 -19.48 -13.49
CA GLY A 613 18.07 -19.62 -14.61
C GLY A 613 17.57 -19.04 -15.94
N ARG A 614 16.43 -18.33 -15.97
CA ARG A 614 15.92 -17.69 -17.19
C ARG A 614 16.80 -16.52 -17.64
N CYS A 615 17.44 -15.84 -16.70
CA CYS A 615 18.37 -14.75 -16.95
C CYS A 615 19.67 -15.01 -16.20
N LYS A 616 20.81 -14.80 -16.86
CA LYS A 616 22.10 -14.83 -16.16
C LYS A 616 22.32 -13.53 -15.38
N PRO A 617 22.97 -13.56 -14.20
CA PRO A 617 23.22 -12.37 -13.38
C PRO A 617 23.86 -11.20 -14.15
N GLU A 618 24.78 -11.46 -15.06
CA GLU A 618 25.46 -10.44 -15.88
C GLU A 618 24.52 -9.70 -16.83
N ASN A 619 23.40 -10.31 -17.20
CA ASN A 619 22.38 -9.71 -18.07
C ASN A 619 21.27 -9.04 -17.26
N TRP A 620 21.32 -9.11 -15.93
CA TRP A 620 20.31 -8.56 -15.05
C TRP A 620 20.55 -7.08 -14.76
N HIS A 621 19.67 -6.24 -15.29
CA HIS A 621 19.76 -4.78 -15.18
C HIS A 621 18.48 -4.20 -14.61
N PRO A 622 18.22 -4.38 -13.29
CA PRO A 622 16.97 -3.96 -12.68
C PRO A 622 16.80 -2.44 -12.77
N PRO A 623 15.56 -1.95 -12.87
CA PRO A 623 15.26 -0.53 -12.91
C PRO A 623 15.81 0.15 -11.66
N GLN A 624 16.67 1.15 -11.84
CA GLN A 624 17.31 1.84 -10.71
C GLN A 624 16.44 2.96 -10.12
N GLY A 625 15.33 3.27 -10.77
CA GLY A 625 14.45 4.40 -10.49
C GLY A 625 15.03 5.72 -11.01
N THR A 626 14.15 6.67 -11.32
CA THR A 626 14.55 8.06 -11.51
C THR A 626 14.82 8.65 -10.13
N ALA A 627 16.04 9.11 -9.85
CA ALA A 627 16.35 9.76 -8.57
C ALA A 627 15.58 11.07 -8.43
N VAL A 628 14.30 10.99 -8.02
CA VAL A 628 13.50 12.13 -7.63
C VAL A 628 13.97 12.45 -6.22
N ARG A 629 14.83 13.47 -6.06
CA ARG A 629 15.09 14.05 -4.74
C ARG A 629 13.74 14.37 -4.12
N LYS A 630 13.59 14.12 -2.81
CA LYS A 630 12.45 14.61 -2.03
C LYS A 630 12.06 15.98 -2.55
N GLU A 631 10.88 16.08 -3.16
CA GLU A 631 10.08 17.25 -2.87
C GLU A 631 9.88 17.15 -1.36
N THR A 632 10.72 17.89 -0.62
CA THR A 632 10.48 18.17 0.78
C THR A 632 8.99 18.43 0.86
N PRO A 633 8.21 17.76 1.72
CA PRO A 633 6.87 18.24 1.98
C PRO A 633 7.09 19.71 2.28
N LYS A 634 6.54 20.59 1.43
CA LYS A 634 6.42 21.99 1.79
C LYS A 634 5.66 21.90 3.11
N VAL A 635 6.38 22.00 4.22
CA VAL A 635 5.82 22.31 5.51
C VAL A 635 5.09 23.58 5.17
N THR A 636 3.79 23.52 4.94
CA THR A 636 2.98 24.71 4.71
C THR A 636 3.18 25.50 6.00
N PRO A 637 3.95 26.60 5.98
CA PRO A 637 3.95 27.51 7.11
C PRO A 637 2.50 27.86 7.40
N ASN A 638 2.09 27.85 8.67
CA ASN A 638 0.72 28.15 9.13
C ASN A 638 0.01 29.14 8.19
N GLU A 639 -0.98 28.64 7.45
CA GLU A 639 -1.78 29.48 6.56
C GLU A 639 -2.55 30.51 7.41
N GLN A 640 -2.39 31.77 7.05
CA GLN A 640 -3.10 32.89 7.66
C GLN A 640 -3.98 33.53 6.60
N GLN A 641 -5.22 33.86 6.99
CA GLN A 641 -6.13 34.58 6.13
C GLN A 641 -6.07 36.08 6.46
N TRP A 642 -5.71 36.89 5.46
CA TRP A 642 -5.73 38.34 5.55
C TRP A 642 -6.95 38.89 4.81
N SER A 643 -8.03 39.19 5.53
CA SER A 643 -9.15 39.99 4.98
C SER A 643 -8.75 41.47 4.89
N GLY A 644 -9.16 42.16 3.84
CA GLY A 644 -8.90 43.57 3.60
C GLY A 644 -7.47 43.90 3.15
N ALA A 645 -6.70 42.92 2.66
CA ALA A 645 -5.31 43.12 2.25
C ALA A 645 -5.24 43.93 0.95
N ARG A 646 -4.30 44.87 0.87
CA ARG A 646 -4.06 45.66 -0.36
C ARG A 646 -3.26 44.80 -1.33
N VAL A 647 -3.74 44.64 -2.56
CA VAL A 647 -3.06 43.86 -3.61
C VAL A 647 -2.41 44.77 -4.66
N THR A 648 -1.23 44.37 -5.13
CA THR A 648 -0.48 45.02 -6.23
C THR A 648 0.12 43.95 -7.15
N TYR A 649 0.11 44.19 -8.46
CA TYR A 649 0.69 43.30 -9.46
C TYR A 649 1.78 44.01 -10.27
N ASN A 650 2.96 43.40 -10.37
CA ASN A 650 4.06 43.92 -11.18
C ASN A 650 4.09 43.19 -12.54
N LYS A 651 3.83 43.92 -13.64
CA LYS A 651 3.80 43.35 -15.00
C LYS A 651 5.16 42.83 -15.48
N ASN A 652 6.27 43.41 -15.03
CA ASN A 652 7.60 43.04 -15.50
C ASN A 652 8.12 41.76 -14.84
N SER A 653 7.79 41.55 -13.56
CA SER A 653 8.21 40.35 -12.80
C SER A 653 7.10 39.32 -12.61
N GLU A 654 5.90 39.59 -13.13
CA GLU A 654 4.67 38.80 -12.96
C GLU A 654 4.36 38.45 -11.48
N ALA A 655 4.81 39.31 -10.56
CA ALA A 655 4.68 39.10 -9.13
C ALA A 655 3.39 39.75 -8.60
N LEU A 656 2.63 38.99 -7.80
CA LEU A 656 1.45 39.47 -7.09
C LEU A 656 1.77 39.59 -5.59
N THR A 657 1.65 40.80 -5.05
CA THR A 657 1.98 41.11 -3.65
C THR A 657 0.75 41.62 -2.91
N VAL A 658 0.56 41.15 -1.69
CA VAL A 658 -0.46 41.65 -0.76
C VAL A 658 0.17 42.26 0.48
N LYS A 659 -0.42 43.33 1.01
CA LYS A 659 0.04 44.03 2.22
C LYS A 659 -1.11 44.23 3.21
N LYS A 660 -0.85 43.92 4.49
CA LYS A 660 -1.78 44.16 5.62
C LYS A 660 -0.98 44.35 6.92
N ASP A 661 -1.33 45.37 7.72
CA ASP A 661 -0.78 45.62 9.06
C ASP A 661 0.76 45.50 9.17
N ASN A 662 1.49 46.19 8.27
CA ASN A 662 2.96 46.16 8.13
C ASN A 662 3.59 44.80 7.75
N GLN A 663 2.77 43.84 7.33
CA GLN A 663 3.22 42.57 6.77
C GLN A 663 2.98 42.55 5.25
N GLU A 664 3.86 41.87 4.53
CA GLU A 664 3.74 41.64 3.09
C GLU A 664 3.96 40.18 2.73
N ALA A 665 3.20 39.70 1.76
CA ALA A 665 3.35 38.38 1.18
C ALA A 665 3.30 38.47 -0.35
N THR A 666 4.15 37.71 -1.03
CA THR A 666 4.32 37.78 -2.48
C THR A 666 4.28 36.39 -3.11
N ALA A 667 3.63 36.29 -4.27
CA ALA A 667 3.75 35.18 -5.19
C ALA A 667 4.54 35.66 -6.41
N SER A 668 5.70 35.08 -6.66
CA SER A 668 6.54 35.34 -7.85
C SER A 668 6.06 34.54 -9.05
N GLN A 669 6.59 34.81 -10.24
CA GLN A 669 6.34 34.02 -11.43
C GLN A 669 6.74 32.53 -11.24
N PRO A 670 5.94 31.54 -11.69
CA PRO A 670 4.66 31.66 -12.43
C PRO A 670 3.40 31.81 -11.56
N GLU A 671 3.47 31.57 -10.25
CA GLU A 671 2.31 31.56 -9.35
C GLU A 671 1.64 32.93 -9.23
N GLY A 672 2.40 34.02 -9.24
CA GLY A 672 1.88 35.39 -9.19
C GLY A 672 0.91 35.70 -10.33
N LYS A 673 1.26 35.30 -11.57
CA LYS A 673 0.39 35.42 -12.75
C LYS A 673 -0.85 34.53 -12.63
N LYS A 674 -0.69 33.29 -12.16
CA LYS A 674 -1.81 32.36 -11.96
C LYS A 674 -2.83 32.96 -10.99
N LEU A 675 -2.38 33.44 -9.83
CA LEU A 675 -3.24 34.08 -8.82
C LEU A 675 -3.81 35.42 -9.30
N PHE A 676 -3.07 36.18 -10.09
CA PHE A 676 -3.62 37.40 -10.68
C PHE A 676 -4.79 37.08 -11.62
N ASN A 677 -4.67 36.02 -12.41
CA ASN A 677 -5.69 35.59 -13.38
C ASN A 677 -6.95 34.99 -12.75
N THR A 678 -6.94 34.62 -11.46
CA THR A 678 -8.16 34.20 -10.76
C THR A 678 -9.05 35.39 -10.38
N LEU A 679 -8.54 36.63 -10.42
CA LEU A 679 -9.32 37.83 -10.13
C LEU A 679 -10.21 38.25 -11.33
N PRO A 680 -11.43 38.78 -11.07
CA PRO A 680 -12.29 39.34 -12.10
C PRO A 680 -11.57 40.37 -12.98
N GLN A 681 -11.94 40.43 -14.27
CA GLN A 681 -11.29 41.29 -15.26
C GLN A 681 -11.26 42.78 -14.85
N ASP A 682 -12.33 43.27 -14.22
CA ASP A 682 -12.42 44.67 -13.78
C ASP A 682 -11.43 44.98 -12.66
N LEU A 683 -11.22 44.05 -11.72
CA LEU A 683 -10.22 44.20 -10.67
C LEU A 683 -8.81 44.09 -11.20
N ARG A 684 -8.57 43.19 -12.15
CA ARG A 684 -7.27 43.11 -12.84
C ARG A 684 -6.90 44.45 -13.49
N LYS A 685 -7.84 45.09 -14.20
CA LYS A 685 -7.63 46.44 -14.77
C LYS A 685 -7.33 47.49 -13.70
N LYS A 686 -8.04 47.47 -12.57
CA LYS A 686 -7.80 48.39 -11.44
C LYS A 686 -6.41 48.19 -10.83
N ILE A 687 -6.01 46.95 -10.59
CA ILE A 687 -4.70 46.62 -10.01
C ILE A 687 -3.57 46.99 -10.98
N GLU A 688 -3.73 46.75 -12.28
CA GLU A 688 -2.75 47.12 -13.31
C GLU A 688 -2.59 48.63 -13.50
N THR A 689 -3.63 49.41 -13.18
CA THR A 689 -3.61 50.87 -13.19
C THR A 689 -3.25 51.46 -11.82
N ASN A 690 -2.69 50.64 -10.91
CA ASN A 690 -2.30 51.01 -9.55
C ASN A 690 -3.43 51.58 -8.68
N GLN A 691 -4.69 51.30 -9.01
CA GLN A 691 -5.82 51.66 -8.17
C GLN A 691 -5.89 50.76 -6.94
N PHE A 692 -6.41 51.31 -5.85
CA PHE A 692 -6.50 50.62 -4.58
C PHE A 692 -7.59 49.53 -4.62
N VAL A 693 -7.19 48.27 -4.40
CA VAL A 693 -8.08 47.11 -4.33
C VAL A 693 -7.79 46.33 -3.06
N LYS A 694 -8.86 45.97 -2.33
CA LYS A 694 -8.79 45.07 -1.18
C LYS A 694 -9.23 43.66 -1.60
N VAL A 695 -8.52 42.67 -1.10
CA VAL A 695 -8.78 41.26 -1.33
C VAL A 695 -8.68 40.50 -0.01
N LYS A 696 -9.27 39.32 0.02
CA LYS A 696 -8.98 38.30 1.00
C LYS A 696 -7.80 37.48 0.50
N ALA A 697 -6.69 37.51 1.22
CA ALA A 697 -5.48 36.78 0.84
C ALA A 697 -5.23 35.59 1.77
N ILE A 698 -4.77 34.48 1.20
CA ILE A 698 -4.28 33.32 1.95
C ILE A 698 -2.77 33.36 1.86
N VAL A 699 -2.10 33.53 3.01
CA VAL A 699 -0.66 33.71 3.08
C VAL A 699 -0.03 32.70 4.02
N SER A 700 1.25 32.44 3.82
CA SER A 700 2.03 31.52 4.63
C SER A 700 3.42 32.13 4.81
N GLY A 701 3.66 32.74 5.97
CA GLY A 701 4.82 33.59 6.18
C GLY A 701 4.82 34.77 5.19
N LYS A 702 5.84 34.85 4.34
CA LYS A 702 5.97 35.89 3.29
C LYS A 702 5.48 35.45 1.89
N ILE A 703 4.86 34.27 1.79
CA ILE A 703 4.41 33.69 0.52
C ILE A 703 2.89 33.87 0.39
N LEU A 704 2.45 34.41 -0.75
CA LEU A 704 1.04 34.48 -1.10
C LEU A 704 0.63 33.16 -1.77
N ILE A 705 -0.39 32.49 -1.23
CA ILE A 705 -0.89 31.19 -1.70
C ILE A 705 -2.22 31.32 -2.43
N GLY A 706 -3.08 32.27 -2.03
CA GLY A 706 -4.41 32.44 -2.60
C GLY A 706 -4.91 33.88 -2.51
N VAL A 707 -5.80 34.25 -3.43
CA VAL A 707 -6.47 35.57 -3.44
C VAL A 707 -7.94 35.43 -3.85
N GLU A 708 -8.82 36.03 -3.07
CA GLU A 708 -10.27 36.01 -3.22
C GLU A 708 -10.88 37.40 -3.00
N LEU A 709 -12.13 37.59 -3.42
CA LEU A 709 -12.91 38.79 -3.11
C LEU A 709 -13.27 38.83 -1.62
N ASP A 710 -13.07 39.99 -1.00
CA ASP A 710 -13.53 40.23 0.37
C ASP A 710 -15.03 40.59 0.33
N SER A 711 -15.87 39.55 0.19
CA SER A 711 -17.35 39.53 0.06
C SER A 711 -17.93 39.70 -1.37
N PRO A 712 -19.09 39.08 -1.68
CA PRO A 712 -19.81 39.31 -2.93
C PRO A 712 -20.44 40.72 -2.93
N PRO A 713 -20.74 41.31 -4.11
CA PRO A 713 -21.50 42.56 -4.17
C PRO A 713 -22.87 42.36 -3.51
N GLU A 714 -23.22 43.24 -2.57
CA GLU A 714 -24.57 43.36 -2.05
C GLU A 714 -25.55 43.56 -3.22
N ASN A 715 -26.56 42.69 -3.29
CA ASN A 715 -27.74 42.89 -4.11
C ASN A 715 -28.48 44.13 -3.57
N THR A 716 -28.19 45.31 -4.12
CA THR A 716 -29.05 46.47 -3.97
C THR A 716 -30.32 46.25 -4.79
N LYS A 717 -31.36 45.74 -4.13
CA LYS A 717 -32.73 46.12 -4.43
C LYS A 717 -32.84 47.65 -4.30
N LYS A 718 -33.23 48.34 -5.37
CA LYS A 718 -34.15 49.48 -5.34
C LYS A 718 -34.61 49.82 -6.77
N GLU A 719 -35.93 49.69 -6.93
CA GLU A 719 -36.87 50.21 -7.94
C GLU A 719 -36.64 49.91 -9.43
#